data_AF-A0A1Y0LBY4-F1
#
_entry.id   AF-A0A1Y0LBY4-F1
#
_cell.length_a   1.000
_cell.length_b   1.000
_cell.length_c   1.000
_cell.angle_alpha   90.00
_cell.angle_beta   90.00
_cell.angle_gamma   90.00
#
_symmetry.space_group_name_H-M   'P 1'
#
loop_
_entity.id
_entity.type
_entity.pdbx_description
1 polymer ?
#
loop_
_entity_poly.entity_id
_entity_poly.type
_entity_poly.pdbx_seq_one_letter_code
_entity_poly.pdbx_strand_id
1 'polypeptide(L)'
;MLLSNVNRRKAGRFVPVVLAGLILAACSTQGPQTPAVNVQAPATGTSAYYLQQMQQSSDDSKTDWQLLAIRALMAEGKYPDAGKQLHTLPQKVTATQQQELNLLKAQYAVATNNSAAALPLLKSTDVSGLSADQKTRYYATTIAATSNQPTLETVRAYIALQPLLQGDAAQKNLDATWQTLRKFSQQQTNNFVFNANENVLQGWLDLLGVYYRSNGDQNTLKAGVKDWQTRYPDNPASKQLPAGLLQSMNMTPASTNTIALLLPLTGPAAVFSQAIEKGFEDARNGVINQVAAAPAQPGTATPAAGTAAPAGAQGAVTPPATTTVTGSANAPISATSPTDPNTVVSPAAASVPGTTPAITAASATPATAAAPAPAQPETAPASSNAQIKVYDTNAQPVAQLIQQAQNDGATLVVGPLLKEDVATVAGLSTPLNILALNEPGSLQNHPNMCYFALSPENEARDAARHIWQQNKRMPLLLVPSNNYGTRVANAFTLEWQKLGGSVVEEQTFGSVADLKQRINGNSGIPMSGTPVVVQAPAAAAPAAVSVAGLTFNAPEQPAPVTDTPASGKIDSVYIVASQNELSLIKPMITMSTGSRSNIALYASSRSSQAGAGPDFRLEMDGLQFSDIPLLSGANPALMQQTVKNFNNDYSLARLYAMGIDAWTLANHFSQIRQQPGYQINGDTGILNASQNCVINRTLSWNQYSQGQIVPVH
;
A
#
# COMPACT_ATOMS: atom_id res chain seq x y z
N MET A 1 -6.25 -67.75 92.22
CA MET A 1 -6.02 -66.75 93.29
C MET A 1 -4.54 -66.36 93.29
N LEU A 2 -4.19 -65.20 93.87
CA LEU A 2 -2.83 -64.60 93.94
C LEU A 2 -2.33 -64.05 92.57
N LEU A 3 -1.95 -62.78 92.33
CA LEU A 3 -1.44 -61.59 93.09
C LEU A 3 0.04 -61.67 93.51
N SER A 4 0.88 -60.61 93.45
CA SER A 4 0.81 -59.25 92.84
C SER A 4 2.16 -58.48 92.95
N ASN A 5 2.25 -57.29 92.32
CA ASN A 5 2.81 -56.02 92.88
C ASN A 5 4.32 -55.60 92.80
N VAL A 6 4.48 -54.25 92.79
CA VAL A 6 5.53 -53.40 93.45
C VAL A 6 6.95 -53.19 92.81
N ASN A 7 7.76 -52.15 93.14
CA ASN A 7 7.61 -50.65 93.17
C ASN A 7 8.88 -49.92 93.72
N ARG A 8 9.22 -48.71 93.22
CA ARG A 8 9.97 -47.59 93.91
C ARG A 8 11.45 -47.87 94.37
N ARG A 9 12.32 -46.89 94.77
CA ARG A 9 12.23 -45.40 94.95
C ARG A 9 13.59 -44.64 94.82
N LYS A 10 13.52 -43.47 94.16
CA LYS A 10 14.32 -42.19 94.19
C LYS A 10 15.51 -41.93 95.16
N ALA A 11 16.54 -41.23 94.63
CA ALA A 11 17.30 -40.13 95.25
C ALA A 11 17.82 -39.12 94.17
N GLY A 12 18.24 -37.89 94.54
CA GLY A 12 18.62 -36.78 93.61
C GLY A 12 20.12 -36.73 93.24
N ARG A 13 20.65 -35.99 92.23
CA ARG A 13 20.23 -34.80 91.42
C ARG A 13 20.94 -33.48 91.83
N PHE A 14 22.13 -33.20 91.28
CA PHE A 14 22.64 -31.86 90.86
C PHE A 14 24.09 -31.94 90.32
N VAL A 15 24.30 -32.19 89.02
CA VAL A 15 25.60 -32.10 88.30
C VAL A 15 25.48 -31.64 86.84
N PRO A 16 24.55 -32.17 85.99
CA PRO A 16 24.66 -32.00 84.54
C PRO A 16 24.02 -30.71 84.03
N VAL A 17 24.76 -29.61 84.06
CA VAL A 17 24.40 -28.35 83.36
C VAL A 17 25.54 -27.81 82.51
N VAL A 18 26.79 -27.87 82.99
CA VAL A 18 27.94 -27.27 82.29
C VAL A 18 28.30 -28.00 80.99
N LEU A 19 28.16 -29.32 80.92
CA LEU A 19 28.62 -30.12 79.77
C LEU A 19 27.70 -30.02 78.53
N ALA A 20 26.48 -29.48 78.68
CA ALA A 20 25.54 -29.32 77.56
C ALA A 20 25.85 -28.09 76.68
N GLY A 21 26.61 -27.11 77.19
CA GLY A 21 26.87 -25.84 76.48
C GLY A 21 27.86 -25.95 75.31
N LEU A 22 28.71 -26.98 75.27
CA LEU A 22 29.83 -27.07 74.31
C LEU A 22 29.53 -27.85 73.03
N ILE A 23 28.40 -28.55 72.93
CA ILE A 23 28.03 -29.35 71.74
C ILE A 23 27.15 -28.55 70.75
N LEU A 24 26.46 -27.51 71.22
CA LEU A 24 25.57 -26.68 70.39
C LEU A 24 26.29 -25.60 69.56
N ALA A 25 27.62 -25.43 69.71
CA ALA A 25 28.40 -24.43 68.99
C ALA A 25 29.00 -24.92 67.64
N ALA A 26 28.80 -26.18 67.27
CA ALA A 26 29.41 -26.79 66.09
C ALA A 26 28.48 -26.87 64.85
N CYS A 27 27.18 -26.71 65.02
CA CYS A 27 26.22 -26.68 63.91
C CYS A 27 26.15 -25.27 63.29
N SER A 28 27.21 -24.86 62.60
CA SER A 28 27.12 -23.75 61.66
C SER A 28 26.11 -24.10 60.56
N THR A 29 24.95 -23.45 60.58
CA THR A 29 23.88 -23.71 59.62
C THR A 29 24.24 -23.17 58.25
N GLN A 30 24.97 -23.97 57.46
CA GLN A 30 24.84 -23.94 56.02
C GLN A 30 23.39 -24.27 55.69
N GLY A 31 22.59 -23.24 55.40
CA GLY A 31 21.26 -23.44 54.83
C GLY A 31 21.36 -24.22 53.51
N PRO A 32 20.29 -24.92 53.09
CA PRO A 32 20.31 -25.69 51.85
C PRO A 32 20.69 -24.77 50.69
N GLN A 33 21.88 -24.98 50.12
CA GLN A 33 22.37 -24.13 49.05
C GLN A 33 21.55 -24.43 47.79
N THR A 34 20.64 -23.52 47.46
CA THR A 34 19.97 -23.49 46.17
C THR A 34 21.03 -23.43 45.06
N PRO A 35 20.88 -24.20 43.97
CA PRO A 35 21.87 -24.21 42.89
C PRO A 35 22.04 -22.80 42.32
N ALA A 36 23.29 -22.41 42.08
CA ALA A 36 23.63 -21.05 41.65
C ALA A 36 22.93 -20.69 40.32
N VAL A 37 21.98 -19.76 40.39
CA VAL A 37 21.17 -19.34 39.24
C VAL A 37 21.97 -18.33 38.43
N ASN A 38 22.11 -18.57 37.12
CA ASN A 38 22.66 -17.56 36.21
C ASN A 38 21.52 -16.88 35.44
N VAL A 39 21.13 -15.70 35.90
CA VAL A 39 20.06 -14.91 35.27
C VAL A 39 20.40 -14.45 33.83
N GLN A 40 21.69 -14.39 33.46
CA GLN A 40 22.16 -14.01 32.12
C GLN A 40 22.17 -15.17 31.10
N ALA A 41 21.93 -16.41 31.56
CA ALA A 41 21.86 -17.60 30.70
C ALA A 41 20.49 -17.73 30.01
N PRO A 42 20.38 -18.48 28.89
CA PRO A 42 19.09 -18.75 28.23
C PRO A 42 18.07 -19.42 29.15
N ALA A 43 16.80 -19.03 29.03
CA ALA A 43 15.71 -19.64 29.78
C ALA A 43 15.16 -20.86 29.02
N THR A 44 15.65 -22.05 29.37
CA THR A 44 15.31 -23.34 28.72
C THR A 44 14.15 -24.11 29.37
N GLY A 45 13.68 -23.66 30.53
CA GLY A 45 12.54 -24.24 31.27
C GLY A 45 11.22 -23.49 31.06
N THR A 46 10.13 -24.08 31.56
CA THR A 46 8.80 -23.45 31.54
C THR A 46 8.62 -22.43 32.65
N SER A 47 7.64 -21.54 32.50
CA SER A 47 7.27 -20.57 33.53
C SER A 47 6.87 -21.24 34.84
N ALA A 48 6.15 -22.37 34.78
CA ALA A 48 5.76 -23.16 35.94
C ALA A 48 6.96 -23.69 36.72
N TYR A 49 8.00 -24.18 36.03
CA TYR A 49 9.25 -24.62 36.66
C TYR A 49 9.95 -23.47 37.39
N TYR A 50 10.16 -22.34 36.72
CA TYR A 50 10.84 -21.19 37.33
C TYR A 50 10.04 -20.55 38.48
N LEU A 51 8.71 -20.49 38.39
CA LEU A 51 7.84 -20.05 39.50
C LEU A 51 7.91 -21.00 40.70
N GLN A 52 8.03 -22.31 40.47
CA GLN A 52 8.23 -23.29 41.55
C GLN A 52 9.60 -23.12 42.23
N GLN A 53 10.68 -22.93 41.45
CA GLN A 53 12.02 -22.68 42.02
C GLN A 53 12.08 -21.35 42.79
N MET A 54 11.40 -20.30 42.30
CA MET A 54 11.24 -19.02 43.00
C MET A 54 10.53 -19.17 44.36
N GLN A 55 9.54 -20.04 44.48
CA GLN A 55 8.86 -20.32 45.75
C GLN A 55 9.73 -21.10 46.75
N GLN A 56 10.71 -21.86 46.26
CA GLN A 56 11.60 -22.71 47.07
C GLN A 56 12.92 -22.01 47.46
N SER A 57 13.16 -20.78 47.00
CA SER A 57 14.44 -20.07 47.12
C SER A 57 14.35 -18.81 47.99
N SER A 58 15.48 -18.36 48.53
CA SER A 58 15.59 -17.13 49.33
C SER A 58 16.34 -16.00 48.62
N ASP A 59 16.08 -14.78 49.07
CA ASP A 59 16.85 -13.56 48.81
C ASP A 59 17.24 -13.34 47.33
N ASP A 60 18.52 -13.21 47.00
CA ASP A 60 18.97 -12.88 45.64
C ASP A 60 18.60 -13.99 44.63
N SER A 61 18.77 -15.26 45.00
CA SER A 61 18.46 -16.40 44.13
C SER A 61 16.98 -16.48 43.76
N LYS A 62 16.09 -16.04 44.65
CA LYS A 62 14.65 -15.90 44.38
C LYS A 62 14.37 -14.84 43.32
N THR A 63 15.10 -13.72 43.34
CA THR A 63 14.97 -12.65 42.34
C THR A 63 15.40 -13.15 40.96
N ASP A 64 16.50 -13.90 40.88
CA ASP A 64 16.97 -14.48 39.61
C ASP A 64 15.96 -15.49 39.02
N TRP A 65 15.37 -16.35 39.86
CA TRP A 65 14.27 -17.23 39.43
C TRP A 65 13.02 -16.45 39.00
N GLN A 66 12.67 -15.33 39.66
CA GLN A 66 11.54 -14.48 39.27
C GLN A 66 11.78 -13.82 37.91
N LEU A 67 13.00 -13.37 37.61
CA LEU A 67 13.37 -12.81 36.31
C LEU A 67 13.35 -13.88 35.20
N LEU A 68 13.83 -15.10 35.46
CA LEU A 68 13.69 -16.23 34.53
C LEU A 68 12.22 -16.63 34.31
N ALA A 69 11.40 -16.63 35.36
CA ALA A 69 9.97 -16.86 35.27
C ALA A 69 9.25 -15.82 34.40
N ILE A 70 9.57 -14.52 34.57
CA ILE A 70 9.04 -13.44 33.72
C ILE A 70 9.42 -13.67 32.26
N ARG A 71 10.67 -14.06 31.97
CA ARG A 71 11.11 -14.35 30.59
C ARG A 71 10.33 -15.51 29.98
N ALA A 72 10.16 -16.61 30.72
CA ALA A 72 9.40 -17.77 30.25
C ALA A 72 7.89 -17.45 30.10
N LEU A 73 7.29 -16.66 31.00
CA LEU A 73 5.91 -16.21 30.87
C LEU A 73 5.69 -15.40 29.58
N MET A 74 6.64 -14.53 29.20
CA MET A 74 6.55 -13.78 27.93
C MET A 74 6.74 -14.68 26.70
N ALA A 75 7.64 -15.67 26.76
CA ALA A 75 7.83 -16.65 25.69
C ALA A 75 6.61 -17.58 25.51
N GLU A 76 5.90 -17.89 26.59
CA GLU A 76 4.62 -18.62 26.60
C GLU A 76 3.40 -17.72 26.28
N GLY A 77 3.59 -16.45 25.95
CA GLY A 77 2.50 -15.50 25.63
C GLY A 77 1.65 -15.04 26.82
N LYS A 78 2.02 -15.41 28.05
CA LYS A 78 1.27 -15.14 29.30
C LYS A 78 1.53 -13.74 29.84
N TYR A 79 1.36 -12.72 28.99
CA TYR A 79 1.69 -11.33 29.31
C TYR A 79 0.99 -10.79 30.59
N PRO A 80 -0.30 -11.08 30.87
CA PRO A 80 -0.93 -10.62 32.13
C PRO A 80 -0.23 -11.14 33.40
N ASP A 81 0.32 -12.37 33.36
CA ASP A 81 1.04 -12.94 34.50
C ASP A 81 2.50 -12.48 34.55
N ALA A 82 3.17 -12.31 33.40
CA ALA A 82 4.47 -11.63 33.34
C ALA A 82 4.39 -10.21 33.92
N GLY A 83 3.31 -9.49 33.60
CA GLY A 83 2.99 -8.17 34.14
C GLY A 83 2.84 -8.19 35.66
N LYS A 84 2.08 -9.15 36.24
CA LYS A 84 1.99 -9.33 37.71
C LYS A 84 3.38 -9.54 38.32
N GLN A 85 4.16 -10.47 37.79
CA GLN A 85 5.49 -10.81 38.33
C GLN A 85 6.50 -9.66 38.23
N LEU A 86 6.39 -8.79 37.21
CA LEU A 86 7.18 -7.57 37.08
C LEU A 86 6.86 -6.52 38.17
N HIS A 87 5.61 -6.46 38.65
CA HIS A 87 5.21 -5.54 39.72
C HIS A 87 5.55 -6.06 41.13
N THR A 88 5.76 -7.38 41.29
CA THR A 88 6.11 -8.01 42.58
C THR A 88 7.62 -8.21 42.78
N LEU A 89 8.48 -7.58 41.98
CA LEU A 89 9.93 -7.62 42.18
C LEU A 89 10.37 -6.74 43.36
N PRO A 90 11.45 -7.10 44.09
CA PRO A 90 11.97 -6.30 45.18
C PRO A 90 12.55 -4.96 44.67
N GLN A 91 12.44 -3.90 45.48
CA GLN A 91 12.98 -2.58 45.12
C GLN A 91 14.50 -2.46 45.24
N LYS A 92 15.17 -3.46 45.79
CA LYS A 92 16.63 -3.61 45.76
C LYS A 92 16.96 -4.83 44.90
N VAL A 93 17.79 -4.62 43.88
CA VAL A 93 18.30 -5.63 42.96
C VAL A 93 19.77 -5.36 42.69
N THR A 94 20.53 -6.38 42.31
CA THR A 94 21.94 -6.23 41.90
C THR A 94 22.05 -5.53 40.53
N ALA A 95 23.23 -5.03 40.17
CA ALA A 95 23.46 -4.41 38.86
C ALA A 95 23.12 -5.36 37.69
N THR A 96 23.49 -6.64 37.80
CA THR A 96 23.18 -7.69 36.81
C THR A 96 21.68 -7.93 36.69
N GLN A 97 20.97 -8.00 37.82
CA GLN A 97 19.51 -8.13 37.86
C GLN A 97 18.82 -6.88 37.31
N GLN A 98 19.33 -5.67 37.56
CA GLN A 98 18.79 -4.43 37.03
C GLN A 98 18.94 -4.33 35.51
N GLN A 99 20.06 -4.80 34.95
CA GLN A 99 20.31 -4.84 33.51
C GLN A 99 19.34 -5.81 32.80
N GLU A 100 19.16 -7.03 33.35
CA GLU A 100 18.15 -7.96 32.85
C GLU A 100 16.72 -7.43 33.03
N LEU A 101 16.41 -6.79 34.16
CA LEU A 101 15.09 -6.21 34.44
C LEU A 101 14.73 -5.07 33.46
N ASN A 102 15.69 -4.23 33.08
CA ASN A 102 15.47 -3.20 32.05
C ASN A 102 15.13 -3.84 30.71
N LEU A 103 15.85 -4.89 30.32
CA LEU A 103 15.60 -5.66 29.10
C LEU A 103 14.26 -6.42 29.15
N LEU A 104 13.85 -6.98 30.28
CA LEU A 104 12.53 -7.61 30.46
C LEU A 104 11.38 -6.59 30.42
N LYS A 105 11.56 -5.41 31.04
CA LYS A 105 10.58 -4.30 30.95
C LYS A 105 10.44 -3.80 29.51
N ALA A 106 11.53 -3.70 28.75
CA ALA A 106 11.49 -3.34 27.33
C ALA A 106 10.75 -4.39 26.49
N GLN A 107 11.06 -5.69 26.66
CA GLN A 107 10.34 -6.79 26.00
C GLN A 107 8.84 -6.77 26.31
N TYR A 108 8.48 -6.59 27.58
CA TYR A 108 7.09 -6.50 28.02
C TYR A 108 6.37 -5.28 27.41
N ALA A 109 7.03 -4.11 27.38
CA ALA A 109 6.48 -2.91 26.78
C ALA A 109 6.25 -3.08 25.26
N VAL A 110 7.18 -3.70 24.52
CA VAL A 110 6.99 -4.02 23.10
C VAL A 110 5.85 -5.01 22.89
N ALA A 111 5.82 -6.12 23.63
CA ALA A 111 4.76 -7.13 23.52
C ALA A 111 3.38 -6.53 23.80
N THR A 112 3.26 -5.67 24.81
CA THR A 112 2.01 -4.93 25.13
C THR A 112 1.72 -3.73 24.23
N ASN A 113 2.35 -3.65 23.05
CA ASN A 113 2.17 -2.61 22.02
C ASN A 113 2.48 -1.17 22.50
N ASN A 114 3.39 -1.04 23.47
CA ASN A 114 3.86 0.22 24.04
C ASN A 114 5.36 0.45 23.74
N SER A 115 5.70 0.52 22.45
CA SER A 115 7.06 0.81 21.99
C SER A 115 7.61 2.15 22.53
N ALA A 116 6.73 3.12 22.80
CA ALA A 116 7.11 4.41 23.38
C ALA A 116 7.76 4.27 24.77
N ALA A 117 7.27 3.35 25.61
CA ALA A 117 7.90 3.03 26.89
C ALA A 117 9.14 2.13 26.75
N ALA A 118 9.26 1.35 25.67
CA ALA A 118 10.40 0.46 25.45
C ALA A 118 11.69 1.21 25.04
N LEU A 119 11.59 2.19 24.14
CA LEU A 119 12.76 2.86 23.56
C LEU A 119 13.69 3.55 24.60
N PRO A 120 13.19 4.24 25.64
CA PRO A 120 14.05 4.81 26.69
C PRO A 120 14.79 3.75 27.53
N LEU A 121 14.18 2.58 27.75
CA LEU A 121 14.78 1.46 28.50
C LEU A 121 15.89 0.79 27.68
N LEU A 122 15.68 0.61 26.38
CA LEU A 122 16.70 0.11 25.45
C LEU A 122 17.88 1.10 25.38
N LYS A 123 17.61 2.39 25.14
CA LYS A 123 18.65 3.44 25.03
C LYS A 123 19.50 3.63 26.30
N SER A 124 18.99 3.25 27.47
CA SER A 124 19.71 3.32 28.76
C SER A 124 20.39 2.00 29.17
N THR A 125 20.31 0.96 28.35
CA THR A 125 20.98 -0.32 28.60
C THR A 125 22.39 -0.30 28.01
N ASP A 126 23.42 -0.50 28.85
CA ASP A 126 24.77 -0.81 28.32
C ASP A 126 24.73 -2.18 27.62
N VAL A 127 24.99 -2.14 26.31
CA VAL A 127 25.03 -3.32 25.43
C VAL A 127 26.37 -4.04 25.54
N SER A 128 27.46 -3.37 25.95
CA SER A 128 28.80 -3.95 25.94
C SER A 128 28.92 -5.14 26.90
N GLY A 129 28.46 -4.97 28.15
CA GLY A 129 28.46 -6.00 29.20
C GLY A 129 27.40 -7.12 29.09
N LEU A 130 26.50 -7.08 28.10
CA LEU A 130 25.44 -8.10 27.94
C LEU A 130 26.01 -9.47 27.48
N SER A 131 25.39 -10.56 27.93
CA SER A 131 25.62 -11.91 27.39
C SER A 131 25.18 -12.04 25.92
N ALA A 132 25.58 -13.11 25.22
CA ALA A 132 25.13 -13.34 23.83
C ALA A 132 23.60 -13.48 23.71
N ASP A 133 22.97 -14.21 24.65
CA ASP A 133 21.51 -14.33 24.77
C ASP A 133 20.85 -12.96 25.02
N GLN A 134 21.43 -12.15 25.92
CA GLN A 134 20.94 -10.81 26.21
C GLN A 134 21.10 -9.86 25.01
N LYS A 135 22.19 -9.97 24.23
CA LYS A 135 22.40 -9.20 22.98
C LYS A 135 21.37 -9.57 21.92
N THR A 136 21.11 -10.87 21.72
CA THR A 136 20.04 -11.35 20.84
C THR A 136 18.69 -10.78 21.25
N ARG A 137 18.32 -10.87 22.54
CA ARG A 137 17.06 -10.31 23.07
C ARG A 137 17.00 -8.79 22.95
N TYR A 138 18.10 -8.07 23.20
CA TYR A 138 18.18 -6.62 23.07
C TYR A 138 17.92 -6.16 21.63
N TYR A 139 18.66 -6.68 20.64
CA TYR A 139 18.49 -6.28 19.25
C TYR A 139 17.11 -6.69 18.71
N ALA A 140 16.61 -7.89 19.04
CA ALA A 140 15.26 -8.31 18.67
C ALA A 140 14.18 -7.37 19.23
N THR A 141 14.32 -6.92 20.47
CA THR A 141 13.39 -5.96 21.10
C THR A 141 13.46 -4.59 20.45
N THR A 142 14.66 -4.10 20.10
CA THR A 142 14.84 -2.83 19.36
C THR A 142 14.23 -2.88 17.96
N ILE A 143 14.40 -4.00 17.24
CA ILE A 143 13.77 -4.23 15.93
C ILE A 143 12.24 -4.22 16.05
N ALA A 144 11.68 -4.96 17.01
CA ALA A 144 10.24 -5.05 17.21
C ALA A 144 9.64 -3.70 17.67
N ALA A 145 10.30 -2.97 18.57
CA ALA A 145 9.89 -1.63 19.02
C ALA A 145 9.80 -0.61 17.87
N THR A 146 10.65 -0.74 16.85
CA THR A 146 10.75 0.19 15.71
C THR A 146 10.13 -0.32 14.41
N SER A 147 9.46 -1.49 14.45
CA SER A 147 8.85 -2.16 13.29
C SER A 147 7.92 -1.26 12.44
N ASN A 148 7.09 -0.45 13.10
CA ASN A 148 6.13 0.47 12.48
C ASN A 148 6.78 1.67 11.78
N GLN A 149 7.93 2.14 12.29
CA GLN A 149 8.67 3.31 11.77
C GLN A 149 10.17 3.02 11.88
N PRO A 150 10.74 2.29 10.91
CA PRO A 150 12.15 1.91 10.95
C PRO A 150 13.07 3.11 10.98
N THR A 151 14.19 2.96 11.69
CA THR A 151 15.21 3.99 11.90
C THR A 151 16.59 3.45 11.56
N LEU A 152 17.60 4.32 11.54
CA LEU A 152 19.00 3.90 11.46
C LEU A 152 19.36 2.90 12.59
N GLU A 153 18.76 3.05 13.77
CA GLU A 153 18.98 2.16 14.91
C GLU A 153 18.35 0.77 14.69
N THR A 154 17.24 0.70 13.94
CA THR A 154 16.65 -0.57 13.48
C THR A 154 17.64 -1.32 12.58
N VAL A 155 18.29 -0.61 11.65
CA VAL A 155 19.30 -1.19 10.74
C VAL A 155 20.55 -1.63 11.52
N ARG A 156 21.02 -0.82 12.47
CA ARG A 156 22.12 -1.19 13.38
C ARG A 156 21.81 -2.45 14.19
N ALA A 157 20.60 -2.55 14.74
CA ALA A 157 20.16 -3.72 15.49
C ALA A 157 20.14 -4.99 14.62
N TYR A 158 19.62 -4.91 13.39
CA TYR A 158 19.69 -6.03 12.43
C TYR A 158 21.14 -6.45 12.11
N ILE A 159 22.04 -5.48 11.85
CA ILE A 159 23.45 -5.75 11.54
C ILE A 159 24.17 -6.39 12.74
N ALA A 160 23.94 -5.89 13.95
CA ALA A 160 24.58 -6.38 15.18
C ALA A 160 24.00 -7.71 15.67
N LEU A 161 22.76 -8.05 15.28
CA LEU A 161 22.14 -9.35 15.49
C LEU A 161 22.68 -10.43 14.54
N GLN A 162 23.06 -10.07 13.31
CA GLN A 162 23.54 -11.01 12.29
C GLN A 162 24.64 -12.00 12.76
N PRO A 163 25.73 -11.60 13.44
CA PRO A 163 26.77 -12.53 13.90
C PRO A 163 26.35 -13.44 15.06
N LEU A 164 25.16 -13.23 15.66
CA LEU A 164 24.59 -14.07 16.72
C LEU A 164 23.69 -15.18 16.17
N LEU A 165 23.47 -15.23 14.85
CA LEU A 165 22.54 -16.13 14.17
C LEU A 165 23.27 -17.10 13.24
N GLN A 166 22.63 -18.25 12.99
CA GLN A 166 23.12 -19.30 12.08
C GLN A 166 21.97 -19.86 11.23
N GLY A 167 22.29 -20.51 10.11
CA GLY A 167 21.32 -21.17 9.21
C GLY A 167 20.20 -20.23 8.74
N ASP A 168 18.98 -20.77 8.66
CA ASP A 168 17.78 -20.03 8.21
C ASP A 168 17.52 -18.74 8.99
N ALA A 169 17.87 -18.69 10.28
CA ALA A 169 17.72 -17.48 11.09
C ALA A 169 18.67 -16.37 10.62
N ALA A 170 19.91 -16.73 10.27
CA ALA A 170 20.88 -15.80 9.69
C ALA A 170 20.40 -15.27 8.32
N GLN A 171 19.85 -16.13 7.45
CA GLN A 171 19.31 -15.70 6.16
C GLN A 171 18.10 -14.77 6.32
N LYS A 172 17.12 -15.13 7.17
CA LYS A 172 15.95 -14.29 7.47
C LYS A 172 16.35 -12.91 8.00
N ASN A 173 17.43 -12.82 8.76
CA ASN A 173 17.98 -11.55 9.23
C ASN A 173 18.60 -10.71 8.10
N LEU A 174 19.32 -11.32 7.14
CA LEU A 174 19.81 -10.63 5.94
C LEU A 174 18.65 -10.09 5.09
N ASP A 175 17.61 -10.90 4.89
CA ASP A 175 16.42 -10.52 4.14
C ASP A 175 15.65 -9.38 4.81
N ALA A 176 15.46 -9.46 6.13
CA ALA A 176 14.83 -8.39 6.91
C ALA A 176 15.69 -7.11 6.94
N THR A 177 17.02 -7.22 6.97
CA THR A 177 17.95 -6.08 6.84
C THR A 177 17.73 -5.38 5.50
N TRP A 178 17.72 -6.14 4.40
CA TRP A 178 17.52 -5.61 3.04
C TRP A 178 16.14 -4.99 2.83
N GLN A 179 15.07 -5.66 3.28
CA GLN A 179 13.71 -5.13 3.25
C GLN A 179 13.57 -3.85 4.08
N THR A 180 14.27 -3.74 5.22
CA THR A 180 14.26 -2.55 6.06
C THR A 180 15.02 -1.40 5.42
N LEU A 181 16.21 -1.65 4.86
CA LEU A 181 17.00 -0.67 4.11
C LEU A 181 16.20 -0.07 2.94
N ARG A 182 15.50 -0.92 2.17
CA ARG A 182 14.67 -0.49 1.04
C ARG A 182 13.46 0.39 1.38
N LYS A 183 13.11 0.57 2.67
CA LYS A 183 12.05 1.49 3.12
C LYS A 183 12.52 2.95 3.22
N PHE A 184 13.83 3.21 3.27
CA PHE A 184 14.36 4.57 3.33
C PHE A 184 14.53 5.15 1.92
N SER A 185 14.12 6.40 1.71
CA SER A 185 14.48 7.15 0.51
C SER A 185 15.97 7.53 0.51
N GLN A 186 16.53 7.79 -0.67
CA GLN A 186 17.92 8.22 -0.82
C GLN A 186 18.23 9.49 0.00
N GLN A 187 17.26 10.41 0.15
CA GLN A 187 17.41 11.60 0.99
C GLN A 187 17.49 11.27 2.49
N GLN A 188 16.75 10.27 2.95
CA GLN A 188 16.86 9.79 4.34
C GLN A 188 18.21 9.12 4.58
N THR A 189 18.70 8.29 3.65
CA THR A 189 20.00 7.62 3.79
C THR A 189 21.18 8.60 3.75
N ASN A 190 21.08 9.69 2.99
CA ASN A 190 22.09 10.75 2.94
C ASN A 190 22.21 11.51 4.28
N ASN A 191 21.15 11.53 5.09
CA ASN A 191 21.09 12.22 6.39
C ASN A 191 21.49 11.31 7.57
N PHE A 192 21.97 10.08 7.32
CA PHE A 192 22.42 9.18 8.36
C PHE A 192 23.78 9.59 8.94
N VAL A 193 23.92 9.55 10.26
CA VAL A 193 25.16 9.88 10.98
C VAL A 193 25.94 8.60 11.28
N PHE A 194 27.14 8.51 10.71
CA PHE A 194 28.00 7.33 10.76
C PHE A 194 29.14 7.50 11.78
N ASN A 195 29.50 6.41 12.45
CA ASN A 195 30.76 6.29 13.19
C ASN A 195 31.82 5.63 12.29
N ALA A 196 33.10 6.01 12.48
CA ALA A 196 34.21 5.61 11.59
C ALA A 196 34.57 4.10 11.59
N ASN A 197 33.86 3.29 12.37
CA ASN A 197 34.01 1.84 12.47
C ASN A 197 32.82 1.06 11.87
N GLU A 198 31.79 1.72 11.34
CA GLU A 198 30.56 1.07 10.85
C GLU A 198 30.67 0.51 9.42
N ASN A 199 31.80 -0.09 9.05
CA ASN A 199 32.11 -0.58 7.70
C ASN A 199 31.04 -1.51 7.11
N VAL A 200 30.38 -2.32 7.95
CA VAL A 200 29.30 -3.23 7.51
C VAL A 200 28.03 -2.43 7.14
N LEU A 201 27.66 -1.40 7.90
CA LEU A 201 26.56 -0.49 7.59
C LEU A 201 26.85 0.33 6.33
N GLN A 202 28.07 0.84 6.20
CA GLN A 202 28.50 1.52 4.97
C GLN A 202 28.37 0.59 3.77
N GLY A 203 28.84 -0.67 3.86
CA GLY A 203 28.64 -1.67 2.82
C GLY A 203 27.16 -1.88 2.47
N TRP A 204 26.28 -2.01 3.45
CA TRP A 204 24.83 -2.14 3.20
C TRP A 204 24.21 -0.93 2.47
N LEU A 205 24.68 0.29 2.76
CA LEU A 205 24.20 1.51 2.12
C LEU A 205 24.81 1.69 0.73
N ASP A 206 26.06 1.30 0.51
CA ASP A 206 26.68 1.19 -0.81
C ASP A 206 25.92 0.20 -1.71
N LEU A 207 25.48 -0.93 -1.16
CA LEU A 207 24.67 -1.93 -1.87
C LEU A 207 23.28 -1.38 -2.24
N LEU A 208 22.63 -0.67 -1.32
CA LEU A 208 21.38 0.03 -1.59
C LEU A 208 21.57 1.12 -2.66
N GLY A 209 22.70 1.83 -2.62
CA GLY A 209 23.10 2.80 -3.64
C GLY A 209 23.43 2.18 -4.99
N VAL A 210 23.97 0.95 -5.05
CA VAL A 210 24.09 0.16 -6.28
C VAL A 210 22.70 -0.16 -6.84
N TYR A 211 21.79 -0.66 -5.99
CA TYR A 211 20.43 -1.03 -6.38
C TYR A 211 19.61 0.15 -6.92
N TYR A 212 19.66 1.33 -6.27
CA TYR A 212 18.98 2.50 -6.81
C TYR A 212 19.62 3.02 -8.10
N ARG A 213 20.96 3.01 -8.22
CA ARG A 213 21.65 3.45 -9.45
C ARG A 213 21.46 2.50 -10.64
N SER A 214 21.11 1.23 -10.42
CA SER A 214 20.83 0.32 -11.54
C SER A 214 19.50 0.62 -12.24
N ASN A 215 18.59 1.36 -11.58
CA ASN A 215 17.29 1.78 -12.12
C ASN A 215 16.52 0.61 -12.80
N GLY A 216 16.53 -0.56 -12.16
CA GLY A 216 15.89 -1.77 -12.68
C GLY A 216 16.65 -2.53 -13.79
N ASP A 217 17.75 -2.00 -14.34
CA ASP A 217 18.59 -2.75 -15.27
C ASP A 217 19.39 -3.85 -14.56
N GLN A 218 19.29 -5.06 -15.10
CA GLN A 218 19.78 -6.28 -14.49
C GLN A 218 21.25 -6.55 -14.76
N ASN A 219 21.78 -6.04 -15.88
CA ASN A 219 23.20 -6.19 -16.21
C ASN A 219 24.03 -5.25 -15.33
N THR A 220 23.58 -4.00 -15.20
CA THR A 220 24.13 -2.99 -14.28
C THR A 220 24.02 -3.45 -12.83
N LEU A 221 22.87 -4.03 -12.41
CA LEU A 221 22.72 -4.56 -11.06
C LEU A 221 23.69 -5.72 -10.78
N LYS A 222 23.79 -6.70 -11.69
CA LYS A 222 24.73 -7.84 -11.54
C LYS A 222 26.19 -7.38 -11.50
N ALA A 223 26.58 -6.46 -12.37
CA ALA A 223 27.94 -5.91 -12.40
C ALA A 223 28.24 -5.12 -11.11
N GLY A 224 27.34 -4.24 -10.68
CA GLY A 224 27.48 -3.43 -9.48
C GLY A 224 27.49 -4.24 -8.18
N VAL A 225 26.68 -5.31 -8.09
CA VAL A 225 26.69 -6.24 -6.95
C VAL A 225 28.02 -7.01 -6.90
N LYS A 226 28.58 -7.42 -8.05
CA LYS A 226 29.88 -8.11 -8.10
C LYS A 226 31.05 -7.21 -7.70
N ASP A 227 31.07 -5.95 -8.16
CA ASP A 227 32.00 -4.92 -7.67
C ASP A 227 31.86 -4.73 -6.15
N TRP A 228 30.63 -4.57 -5.68
CA TRP A 228 30.33 -4.38 -4.26
C TRP A 228 30.80 -5.55 -3.38
N GLN A 229 30.56 -6.80 -3.80
CA GLN A 229 31.06 -8.01 -3.12
C GLN A 229 32.60 -8.01 -3.01
N THR A 230 33.28 -7.43 -4.00
CA THR A 230 34.75 -7.32 -4.02
C THR A 230 35.24 -6.22 -3.07
N ARG A 231 34.47 -5.13 -2.90
CA ARG A 231 34.80 -4.01 -2.00
C ARG A 231 34.44 -4.26 -0.53
N TYR A 232 33.46 -5.14 -0.25
CA TYR A 232 32.99 -5.44 1.12
C TYR A 232 32.98 -6.95 1.44
N PRO A 233 34.12 -7.65 1.34
CA PRO A 233 34.19 -9.12 1.51
C PRO A 233 33.81 -9.61 2.91
N ASP A 234 33.85 -8.74 3.93
CA ASP A 234 33.43 -9.07 5.29
C ASP A 234 31.97 -8.77 5.59
N ASN A 235 31.27 -8.01 4.73
CA ASN A 235 29.83 -7.78 4.90
C ASN A 235 29.10 -9.13 4.74
N PRO A 236 28.24 -9.54 5.69
CA PRO A 236 27.48 -10.80 5.60
C PRO A 236 26.72 -11.00 4.28
N ALA A 237 26.15 -9.93 3.70
CA ALA A 237 25.43 -9.99 2.43
C ALA A 237 26.34 -10.22 1.20
N SER A 238 27.66 -10.08 1.34
CA SER A 238 28.60 -10.43 0.26
C SER A 238 28.78 -11.95 0.14
N LYS A 239 28.68 -12.66 1.27
CA LYS A 239 28.85 -14.12 1.41
C LYS A 239 27.56 -14.86 1.04
N GLN A 240 26.41 -14.29 1.42
CA GLN A 240 25.09 -14.79 1.05
C GLN A 240 24.17 -13.60 0.75
N LEU A 241 23.80 -13.41 -0.52
CA LEU A 241 22.97 -12.28 -0.94
C LEU A 241 21.53 -12.42 -0.42
N PRO A 242 20.86 -11.33 -0.03
CA PRO A 242 19.43 -11.35 0.31
C PRO A 242 18.59 -11.93 -0.82
N ALA A 243 17.63 -12.79 -0.50
CA ALA A 243 16.69 -13.39 -1.46
C ALA A 243 15.92 -12.32 -2.24
N GLY A 244 15.54 -11.22 -1.59
CA GLY A 244 14.89 -10.08 -2.26
C GLY A 244 15.80 -9.29 -3.22
N LEU A 245 17.13 -9.42 -3.10
CA LEU A 245 18.11 -8.86 -4.04
C LEU A 245 18.40 -9.87 -5.17
N LEU A 246 18.63 -11.15 -4.84
CA LEU A 246 18.76 -12.25 -5.80
C LEU A 246 17.55 -12.35 -6.74
N GLN A 247 16.35 -12.23 -6.21
CA GLN A 247 15.11 -12.17 -6.98
C GLN A 247 15.15 -10.99 -7.94
N SER A 248 15.46 -9.77 -7.48
CA SER A 248 15.54 -8.62 -8.38
C SER A 248 16.57 -8.83 -9.49
N MET A 249 17.79 -9.30 -9.18
CA MET A 249 18.85 -9.62 -10.16
C MET A 249 18.39 -10.65 -11.21
N ASN A 250 17.52 -11.58 -10.86
CA ASN A 250 17.08 -12.66 -11.74
C ASN A 250 15.71 -12.40 -12.40
N MET A 251 15.09 -11.24 -12.18
CA MET A 251 13.92 -10.82 -12.94
C MET A 251 14.24 -10.71 -14.43
N THR A 252 13.29 -11.09 -15.26
CA THR A 252 13.30 -10.77 -16.69
C THR A 252 12.80 -9.33 -16.88
N PRO A 253 13.38 -8.50 -17.77
CA PRO A 253 12.78 -7.21 -18.12
C PRO A 253 11.36 -7.40 -18.65
N ALA A 254 10.42 -6.54 -18.24
CA ALA A 254 9.05 -6.62 -18.74
C ALA A 254 9.03 -6.25 -20.23
N SER A 255 8.64 -7.19 -21.09
CA SER A 255 8.35 -6.96 -22.50
C SER A 255 6.94 -7.45 -22.83
N THR A 256 6.33 -6.86 -23.86
CA THR A 256 5.04 -7.30 -24.38
C THR A 256 5.16 -8.20 -25.61
N ASN A 257 6.37 -8.64 -25.99
CA ASN A 257 6.61 -9.55 -27.11
C ASN A 257 5.88 -10.88 -26.94
N THR A 258 5.85 -11.42 -25.71
CA THR A 258 5.08 -12.61 -25.35
C THR A 258 4.49 -12.44 -23.96
N ILE A 259 3.16 -12.49 -23.87
CA ILE A 259 2.39 -12.32 -22.64
C ILE A 259 1.57 -13.58 -22.38
N ALA A 260 1.58 -14.06 -21.14
CA ALA A 260 0.67 -15.10 -20.67
C ALA A 260 -0.57 -14.46 -20.03
N LEU A 261 -1.75 -14.70 -20.59
CA LEU A 261 -3.04 -14.24 -20.06
C LEU A 261 -3.68 -15.38 -19.25
N LEU A 262 -3.73 -15.24 -17.93
CA LEU A 262 -4.23 -16.25 -16.99
C LEU A 262 -5.62 -15.83 -16.48
N LEU A 263 -6.66 -16.53 -16.95
CA LEU A 263 -8.06 -16.24 -16.62
C LEU A 263 -8.81 -17.56 -16.37
N PRO A 264 -9.84 -17.60 -15.50
CA PRO A 264 -10.74 -18.75 -15.38
C PRO A 264 -11.69 -18.77 -16.59
N LEU A 265 -11.34 -19.47 -17.66
CA LEU A 265 -12.08 -19.51 -18.93
C LEU A 265 -13.29 -20.46 -18.88
N THR A 266 -13.29 -21.42 -17.95
CA THR A 266 -14.38 -22.38 -17.71
C THR A 266 -15.07 -22.12 -16.36
N GLY A 267 -16.22 -22.77 -16.14
CA GLY A 267 -16.98 -22.66 -14.89
C GLY A 267 -17.69 -21.31 -14.67
N PRO A 268 -18.16 -21.02 -13.44
CA PRO A 268 -19.04 -19.87 -13.17
C PRO A 268 -18.42 -18.48 -13.45
N ALA A 269 -17.09 -18.38 -13.49
CA ALA A 269 -16.38 -17.12 -13.72
C ALA A 269 -16.15 -16.81 -15.22
N ALA A 270 -16.40 -17.77 -16.12
CA ALA A 270 -16.08 -17.67 -17.55
C ALA A 270 -16.62 -16.41 -18.23
N VAL A 271 -17.84 -15.99 -17.91
CA VAL A 271 -18.47 -14.78 -18.50
C VAL A 271 -17.73 -13.48 -18.13
N PHE A 272 -17.11 -13.43 -16.95
CA PHE A 272 -16.30 -12.29 -16.51
C PHE A 272 -14.94 -12.29 -17.22
N SER A 273 -14.32 -13.47 -17.33
CA SER A 273 -13.08 -13.67 -18.07
C SER A 273 -13.21 -13.30 -19.54
N GLN A 274 -14.29 -13.70 -20.21
CA GLN A 274 -14.55 -13.39 -21.63
C GLN A 274 -14.69 -11.88 -21.88
N ALA A 275 -15.25 -11.11 -20.93
CA ALA A 275 -15.30 -9.65 -21.03
C ALA A 275 -13.91 -9.03 -20.93
N ILE A 276 -13.08 -9.47 -19.98
CA ILE A 276 -11.69 -9.01 -19.79
C ILE A 276 -10.82 -9.39 -21.00
N GLU A 277 -10.86 -10.66 -21.42
CA GLU A 277 -10.12 -11.19 -22.57
C GLU A 277 -10.46 -10.39 -23.84
N LYS A 278 -11.74 -10.17 -24.11
CA LYS A 278 -12.15 -9.38 -25.27
C LYS A 278 -11.67 -7.92 -25.20
N GLY A 279 -11.71 -7.28 -24.03
CA GLY A 279 -11.19 -5.92 -23.85
C GLY A 279 -9.68 -5.83 -24.10
N PHE A 280 -8.95 -6.81 -23.58
CA PHE A 280 -7.50 -6.94 -23.74
C PHE A 280 -7.11 -7.19 -25.21
N GLU A 281 -7.85 -8.04 -25.93
CA GLU A 281 -7.65 -8.27 -27.36
C GLU A 281 -8.04 -7.07 -28.24
N ASP A 282 -9.20 -6.44 -28.01
CA ASP A 282 -9.62 -5.25 -28.77
C ASP A 282 -8.60 -4.10 -28.62
N ALA A 283 -7.99 -3.96 -27.44
CA ALA A 283 -6.92 -3.01 -27.16
C ALA A 283 -5.59 -3.39 -27.83
N ARG A 284 -5.13 -4.65 -27.72
CA ARG A 284 -3.95 -5.16 -28.46
C ARG A 284 -4.06 -4.94 -29.97
N ASN A 285 -5.26 -5.17 -30.51
CA ASN A 285 -5.56 -5.04 -31.93
C ASN A 285 -5.73 -3.57 -32.37
N GLY A 286 -5.69 -2.59 -31.43
CA GLY A 286 -5.81 -1.16 -31.70
C GLY A 286 -7.22 -0.68 -32.07
N VAL A 287 -8.26 -1.51 -31.87
CA VAL A 287 -9.65 -1.21 -32.26
C VAL A 287 -10.19 0.01 -31.50
N ILE A 288 -9.84 0.12 -30.22
CA ILE A 288 -10.20 1.22 -29.30
C ILE A 288 -9.89 2.59 -29.90
N ASN A 289 -8.68 2.75 -30.46
CA ASN A 289 -8.21 4.01 -31.03
C ASN A 289 -8.84 4.32 -32.41
N GLN A 290 -9.31 3.30 -33.13
CA GLN A 290 -10.05 3.49 -34.39
C GLN A 290 -11.50 3.96 -34.13
N VAL A 291 -12.15 3.40 -33.10
CA VAL A 291 -13.52 3.76 -32.69
C VAL A 291 -13.58 5.20 -32.17
N ALA A 292 -12.53 5.67 -31.46
CA ALA A 292 -12.41 7.06 -31.02
C ALA A 292 -12.19 8.07 -32.18
N ALA A 293 -11.69 7.62 -33.34
CA ALA A 293 -11.34 8.47 -34.48
C ALA A 293 -12.49 8.69 -35.49
N ALA A 294 -13.65 8.07 -35.29
CA ALA A 294 -14.83 8.25 -36.15
C ALA A 294 -15.42 9.68 -35.96
N PRO A 295 -15.45 10.54 -37.00
CA PRO A 295 -15.77 11.95 -36.81
C PRO A 295 -17.25 12.21 -36.54
N ALA A 296 -17.53 12.96 -35.47
CA ALA A 296 -18.84 13.54 -35.23
C ALA A 296 -19.12 14.67 -36.24
N GLN A 297 -19.87 14.35 -37.29
CA GLN A 297 -20.45 15.32 -38.23
C GLN A 297 -21.98 15.20 -38.21
N PRO A 298 -22.69 16.00 -37.40
CA PRO A 298 -24.08 16.33 -37.67
C PRO A 298 -24.11 17.06 -39.02
N GLY A 299 -24.80 16.50 -40.01
CA GLY A 299 -24.78 17.04 -41.37
C GLY A 299 -25.36 18.46 -41.45
N THR A 300 -24.50 19.46 -41.58
CA THR A 300 -24.88 20.83 -41.97
C THR A 300 -25.32 20.80 -43.44
N ALA A 301 -26.62 20.54 -43.65
CA ALA A 301 -27.24 20.55 -44.96
C ALA A 301 -27.07 21.93 -45.62
N THR A 302 -26.03 22.07 -46.44
CA THR A 302 -25.81 23.26 -47.25
C THR A 302 -26.91 23.31 -48.30
N PRO A 303 -27.72 24.39 -48.38
CA PRO A 303 -28.77 24.48 -49.39
C PRO A 303 -28.16 24.45 -50.79
N ALA A 304 -28.45 23.40 -51.57
CA ALA A 304 -28.09 23.36 -52.97
C ALA A 304 -28.87 24.47 -53.71
N ALA A 305 -28.19 25.55 -54.07
CA ALA A 305 -28.78 26.66 -54.80
C ALA A 305 -29.22 26.19 -56.20
N GLY A 306 -30.52 25.92 -56.34
CA GLY A 306 -31.08 25.38 -57.58
C GLY A 306 -30.94 26.37 -58.74
N THR A 307 -30.42 25.89 -59.87
CA THR A 307 -30.56 26.57 -61.16
C THR A 307 -31.66 25.87 -61.94
N ALA A 308 -32.79 26.55 -62.14
CA ALA A 308 -33.92 25.98 -62.88
C ALA A 308 -33.63 25.90 -64.39
N ALA A 309 -34.26 24.95 -65.05
CA ALA A 309 -34.29 24.90 -66.51
C ALA A 309 -35.13 26.04 -67.10
N PRO A 310 -34.87 26.41 -68.36
CA PRO A 310 -35.96 26.53 -69.34
C PRO A 310 -35.97 25.34 -70.31
N ALA A 311 -37.12 25.15 -70.99
CA ALA A 311 -37.37 23.98 -71.82
C ALA A 311 -36.58 23.99 -73.14
N GLY A 312 -36.30 22.80 -73.67
CA GLY A 312 -35.48 22.63 -74.88
C GLY A 312 -36.27 22.60 -76.20
N ALA A 313 -35.53 22.70 -77.30
CA ALA A 313 -35.92 22.12 -78.59
C ALA A 313 -34.69 21.88 -79.48
N GLN A 314 -34.81 20.82 -80.27
CA GLN A 314 -34.08 20.41 -81.49
C GLN A 314 -33.29 21.51 -82.26
N GLY A 315 -32.17 21.14 -82.88
CA GLY A 315 -31.62 21.89 -84.03
C GLY A 315 -30.10 21.83 -84.19
N ALA A 316 -29.62 21.14 -85.22
CA ALA A 316 -28.20 20.97 -85.54
C ALA A 316 -27.53 22.20 -86.21
N VAL A 317 -26.28 22.01 -86.63
CA VAL A 317 -25.48 22.76 -87.63
C VAL A 317 -24.45 23.79 -87.08
N THR A 318 -23.36 23.88 -87.83
CA THR A 318 -22.04 24.52 -87.68
C THR A 318 -21.90 25.83 -88.51
N PRO A 319 -20.75 26.56 -88.56
CA PRO A 319 -19.61 26.69 -87.64
C PRO A 319 -19.32 28.19 -87.25
N PRO A 320 -18.22 28.92 -87.60
CA PRO A 320 -17.60 29.86 -86.63
C PRO A 320 -17.41 31.32 -87.11
N ALA A 321 -16.98 32.21 -86.20
CA ALA A 321 -16.39 33.50 -86.61
C ALA A 321 -15.41 34.09 -85.57
N THR A 322 -14.49 34.89 -86.11
CA THR A 322 -13.56 35.84 -85.47
C THR A 322 -14.35 37.02 -84.81
N THR A 323 -13.77 38.03 -84.14
CA THR A 323 -12.50 38.75 -84.41
C THR A 323 -11.99 39.58 -83.22
N THR A 324 -10.72 39.97 -83.31
CA THR A 324 -9.96 40.97 -82.52
C THR A 324 -10.66 42.31 -82.27
N VAL A 325 -10.17 43.10 -81.28
CA VAL A 325 -9.54 44.43 -81.52
C VAL A 325 -8.84 44.99 -80.24
N THR A 326 -7.86 45.87 -80.46
CA THR A 326 -6.90 46.61 -79.59
C THR A 326 -7.41 47.17 -78.23
N GLY A 327 -6.55 47.51 -77.25
CA GLY A 327 -5.07 47.49 -77.17
C GLY A 327 -4.49 48.66 -76.33
N SER A 328 -3.15 48.74 -76.22
CA SER A 328 -2.33 49.88 -75.68
C SER A 328 -2.51 50.27 -74.18
N ALA A 329 -1.52 50.83 -73.46
CA ALA A 329 -0.04 50.88 -73.59
C ALA A 329 0.60 51.40 -72.28
N ASN A 330 1.95 51.42 -72.22
CA ASN A 330 2.84 52.17 -71.31
C ASN A 330 3.06 51.73 -69.84
N ALA A 331 4.33 51.86 -69.46
CA ALA A 331 4.92 52.07 -68.12
C ALA A 331 6.03 53.15 -68.30
N PRO A 332 6.95 53.47 -67.36
CA PRO A 332 7.12 53.10 -65.94
C PRO A 332 7.41 54.36 -65.05
N ILE A 333 8.40 54.27 -64.13
CA ILE A 333 9.20 55.29 -63.40
C ILE A 333 8.69 56.08 -62.15
N SER A 334 9.23 55.67 -61.00
CA SER A 334 10.07 56.46 -60.05
C SER A 334 9.51 57.46 -59.00
N ALA A 335 9.75 57.06 -57.72
CA ALA A 335 10.36 57.82 -56.61
C ALA A 335 9.71 59.09 -55.99
N THR A 336 9.59 59.10 -54.64
CA THR A 336 10.14 60.13 -53.72
C THR A 336 9.93 59.78 -52.23
N SER A 337 10.74 60.38 -51.35
CA SER A 337 10.58 60.47 -49.88
C SER A 337 10.74 61.94 -49.45
N PRO A 338 10.40 62.35 -48.21
CA PRO A 338 11.48 62.81 -47.31
C PRO A 338 11.21 62.74 -45.77
N THR A 339 12.30 62.89 -44.96
CA THR A 339 12.39 63.56 -43.62
C THR A 339 11.54 63.08 -42.42
N ASP A 340 11.94 63.19 -41.13
CA ASP A 340 13.21 63.32 -40.35
C ASP A 340 12.79 63.42 -38.82
N PRO A 341 13.61 63.74 -37.79
CA PRO A 341 15.07 63.63 -37.59
C PRO A 341 15.50 62.99 -36.23
N ASN A 342 16.82 62.89 -36.04
CA ASN A 342 17.61 62.72 -34.80
C ASN A 342 17.71 61.32 -34.15
N THR A 343 18.88 60.66 -34.00
CA THR A 343 20.27 61.06 -33.59
C THR A 343 20.38 61.31 -32.06
N VAL A 344 21.50 61.15 -31.33
CA VAL A 344 22.98 61.06 -31.54
C VAL A 344 23.60 60.04 -30.53
N VAL A 345 24.85 59.55 -30.50
CA VAL A 345 26.05 59.44 -31.39
C VAL A 345 27.00 58.38 -30.77
N SER A 346 27.89 57.75 -31.56
CA SER A 346 29.11 57.08 -31.07
C SER A 346 30.36 57.52 -31.85
N PRO A 347 31.46 57.93 -31.17
CA PRO A 347 32.79 58.07 -31.77
C PRO A 347 33.85 57.16 -31.10
N ALA A 348 35.00 56.98 -31.75
CA ALA A 348 36.11 56.13 -31.28
C ALA A 348 37.30 56.96 -30.75
N ALA A 349 38.24 56.33 -30.01
CA ALA A 349 39.64 56.15 -30.43
C ALA A 349 40.66 55.83 -29.29
N ALA A 350 41.75 55.17 -29.70
CA ALA A 350 43.15 55.31 -29.24
C ALA A 350 43.72 54.59 -27.98
N SER A 351 44.89 53.98 -28.22
CA SER A 351 46.07 53.72 -27.32
C SER A 351 46.13 52.49 -26.37
N VAL A 352 47.10 51.63 -26.69
CA VAL A 352 47.82 50.61 -25.89
C VAL A 352 48.95 51.25 -25.02
N PRO A 353 49.78 50.53 -24.19
CA PRO A 353 49.84 49.09 -23.83
C PRO A 353 50.08 48.73 -22.32
N GLY A 354 49.86 47.45 -21.96
CA GLY A 354 50.49 46.74 -20.80
C GLY A 354 49.81 46.93 -19.42
N THR A 355 49.81 45.99 -18.47
CA THR A 355 50.70 44.81 -18.25
C THR A 355 50.01 43.61 -17.55
N THR A 356 50.53 42.39 -17.79
CA THR A 356 50.39 41.15 -16.97
C THR A 356 48.99 40.49 -16.84
N PRO A 357 48.92 39.16 -16.55
CA PRO A 357 47.76 38.33 -16.92
C PRO A 357 46.69 38.17 -15.83
N ALA A 358 45.44 38.04 -16.26
CA ALA A 358 44.29 37.77 -15.39
C ALA A 358 43.59 36.44 -15.76
N ILE A 359 43.50 35.58 -14.75
CA ILE A 359 42.48 34.54 -14.51
C ILE A 359 41.23 34.60 -15.40
N THR A 360 40.99 33.53 -16.18
CA THR A 360 39.78 33.36 -17.00
C THR A 360 38.57 32.96 -16.14
N ALA A 361 37.83 33.96 -15.65
CA ALA A 361 36.49 33.78 -15.10
C ALA A 361 35.43 34.00 -16.21
N ALA A 362 34.95 32.92 -16.82
CA ALA A 362 33.90 32.99 -17.83
C ALA A 362 32.51 32.98 -17.17
N SER A 363 31.86 34.13 -17.11
CA SER A 363 30.51 34.30 -16.55
C SER A 363 29.44 33.67 -17.45
N ALA A 364 29.23 32.36 -17.31
CA ALA A 364 28.08 31.69 -17.91
C ALA A 364 26.79 32.15 -17.20
N THR A 365 25.93 32.87 -17.91
CA THR A 365 24.57 33.20 -17.45
C THR A 365 23.84 31.90 -17.10
N PRO A 366 23.17 31.77 -15.94
CA PRO A 366 22.39 30.58 -15.63
C PRO A 366 21.28 30.43 -16.67
N ALA A 367 21.41 29.42 -17.55
CA ALA A 367 20.30 28.99 -18.38
C ALA A 367 19.22 28.45 -17.44
N THR A 368 18.08 29.15 -17.36
CA THR A 368 16.97 28.76 -16.50
C THR A 368 16.57 27.33 -16.86
N ALA A 369 16.80 26.39 -15.94
CA ALA A 369 16.44 25.00 -16.18
C ALA A 369 14.94 24.95 -16.45
N ALA A 370 14.56 24.52 -17.66
CA ALA A 370 13.17 24.31 -17.99
C ALA A 370 12.60 23.31 -16.97
N ALA A 371 11.57 23.73 -16.23
CA ALA A 371 10.88 22.83 -15.32
C ALA A 371 10.41 21.60 -16.12
N PRO A 372 10.53 20.38 -15.59
CA PRO A 372 10.02 19.21 -16.27
C PRO A 372 8.54 19.44 -16.56
N ALA A 373 8.16 19.38 -17.84
CA ALA A 373 6.76 19.50 -18.22
C ALA A 373 5.96 18.43 -17.47
N PRO A 374 4.74 18.74 -16.97
CA PRO A 374 3.88 17.73 -16.40
C PRO A 374 3.73 16.58 -17.39
N ALA A 375 4.05 15.36 -16.97
CA ALA A 375 3.92 14.19 -17.83
C ALA A 375 2.46 14.11 -18.30
N GLN A 376 2.24 14.21 -19.61
CA GLN A 376 0.90 14.02 -20.17
C GLN A 376 0.53 12.55 -19.96
N PRO A 377 -0.63 12.23 -19.35
CA PRO A 377 -0.95 10.84 -19.04
C PRO A 377 -1.04 10.00 -20.31
N GLU A 378 -0.33 8.88 -20.33
CA GLU A 378 -0.25 8.01 -21.51
C GLU A 378 -1.54 7.19 -21.65
N THR A 379 -1.87 6.80 -22.89
CA THR A 379 -3.12 6.10 -23.26
C THR A 379 -2.83 4.74 -23.92
N ALA A 380 -3.89 4.00 -24.28
CA ALA A 380 -3.75 2.68 -24.91
C ALA A 380 -2.88 2.74 -26.20
N PRO A 381 -1.80 1.95 -26.29
CA PRO A 381 -0.88 2.02 -27.42
C PRO A 381 -1.52 1.52 -28.73
N ALA A 382 -0.91 1.87 -29.86
CA ALA A 382 -1.32 1.40 -31.17
C ALA A 382 -1.22 -0.13 -31.33
N SER A 383 -1.88 -0.67 -32.36
CA SER A 383 -1.97 -2.10 -32.66
C SER A 383 -0.61 -2.81 -32.61
N SER A 384 -0.51 -3.89 -31.83
CA SER A 384 0.76 -4.54 -31.49
C SER A 384 0.84 -6.00 -31.97
N ASN A 385 2.04 -6.41 -32.39
CA ASN A 385 2.37 -7.79 -32.78
C ASN A 385 2.67 -8.71 -31.56
N ALA A 386 2.25 -8.32 -30.36
CA ALA A 386 2.41 -9.08 -29.13
C ALA A 386 1.78 -10.47 -29.21
N GLN A 387 2.57 -11.54 -29.01
CA GLN A 387 2.03 -12.89 -28.92
C GLN A 387 1.36 -13.10 -27.55
N ILE A 388 0.04 -13.24 -27.55
CA ILE A 388 -0.70 -13.61 -26.34
C ILE A 388 -0.88 -15.13 -26.31
N LYS A 389 -0.58 -15.75 -25.17
CA LYS A 389 -0.90 -17.15 -24.87
C LYS A 389 -1.90 -17.16 -23.72
N VAL A 390 -3.10 -17.68 -23.94
CA VAL A 390 -4.15 -17.71 -22.92
C VAL A 390 -4.15 -19.05 -22.19
N TYR A 391 -4.30 -19.03 -20.87
CA TYR A 391 -4.27 -20.20 -20.00
C TYR A 391 -5.48 -20.19 -19.05
N ASP A 392 -6.24 -21.29 -19.02
CA ASP A 392 -7.38 -21.43 -18.11
C ASP A 392 -6.94 -21.79 -16.69
N THR A 393 -7.12 -20.88 -15.72
CA THR A 393 -6.75 -21.14 -14.31
C THR A 393 -7.63 -22.18 -13.63
N ASN A 394 -8.79 -22.53 -14.21
CA ASN A 394 -9.62 -23.65 -13.75
C ASN A 394 -9.18 -25.01 -14.33
N ALA A 395 -8.31 -25.04 -15.36
CA ALA A 395 -7.86 -26.28 -15.98
C ALA A 395 -6.60 -26.89 -15.33
N GLN A 396 -5.72 -26.06 -14.74
CA GLN A 396 -4.53 -26.50 -14.02
C GLN A 396 -4.20 -25.54 -12.85
N PRO A 397 -3.54 -26.03 -11.77
CA PRO A 397 -3.10 -25.17 -10.66
C PRO A 397 -2.22 -24.02 -11.15
N VAL A 398 -2.52 -22.80 -10.73
CA VAL A 398 -1.89 -21.57 -11.25
C VAL A 398 -0.35 -21.57 -11.17
N ALA A 399 0.24 -22.23 -10.18
CA ALA A 399 1.70 -22.37 -10.06
C ALA A 399 2.33 -23.16 -11.23
N GLN A 400 1.62 -24.16 -11.77
CA GLN A 400 2.06 -24.91 -12.96
C GLN A 400 1.93 -24.04 -14.22
N LEU A 401 0.86 -23.25 -14.33
CA LEU A 401 0.65 -22.30 -15.43
C LEU A 401 1.72 -21.20 -15.48
N ILE A 402 2.17 -20.68 -14.32
CA ILE A 402 3.29 -19.73 -14.24
C ILE A 402 4.60 -20.37 -14.74
N GLN A 403 4.89 -21.62 -14.37
CA GLN A 403 6.08 -22.32 -14.84
C GLN A 403 5.98 -22.66 -16.34
N GLN A 404 4.80 -23.03 -16.82
CA GLN A 404 4.57 -23.25 -18.25
C GLN A 404 4.77 -21.94 -19.02
N ALA A 405 4.14 -20.84 -18.60
CA ALA A 405 4.31 -19.51 -19.22
C ALA A 405 5.78 -19.09 -19.34
N GLN A 406 6.61 -19.37 -18.32
CA GLN A 406 8.05 -19.12 -18.37
C GLN A 406 8.75 -19.99 -19.42
N ASN A 407 8.44 -21.29 -19.47
CA ASN A 407 8.99 -22.21 -20.47
C ASN A 407 8.55 -21.83 -21.90
N ASP A 408 7.33 -21.32 -22.03
CA ASP A 408 6.69 -20.84 -23.26
C ASP A 408 7.22 -19.47 -23.72
N GLY A 409 8.19 -18.87 -23.01
CA GLY A 409 8.88 -17.64 -23.40
C GLY A 409 8.17 -16.35 -23.01
N ALA A 410 7.12 -16.39 -22.18
CA ALA A 410 6.47 -15.17 -21.70
C ALA A 410 7.41 -14.37 -20.78
N THR A 411 7.43 -13.05 -20.91
CA THR A 411 8.20 -12.14 -20.01
C THR A 411 7.31 -11.37 -19.03
N LEU A 412 6.00 -11.43 -19.26
CA LEU A 412 4.95 -10.78 -18.50
C LEU A 412 3.72 -11.70 -18.43
N VAL A 413 3.11 -11.76 -17.25
CA VAL A 413 1.85 -12.44 -16.96
C VAL A 413 0.80 -11.37 -16.70
N VAL A 414 -0.39 -11.53 -17.27
CA VAL A 414 -1.59 -10.74 -16.95
C VAL A 414 -2.62 -11.70 -16.37
N GLY A 415 -3.11 -11.41 -15.16
CA GLY A 415 -3.79 -12.38 -14.32
C GLY A 415 -2.88 -12.92 -13.20
N PRO A 416 -3.38 -13.86 -12.37
CA PRO A 416 -4.72 -14.45 -12.41
C PRO A 416 -5.83 -13.50 -11.90
N LEU A 417 -7.08 -13.93 -12.02
CA LEU A 417 -8.28 -13.15 -11.67
C LEU A 417 -8.90 -13.51 -10.30
N LEU A 418 -8.80 -14.76 -9.85
CA LEU A 418 -9.38 -15.20 -8.58
C LEU A 418 -8.46 -14.84 -7.41
N LYS A 419 -9.03 -14.39 -6.28
CA LYS A 419 -8.22 -13.94 -5.11
C LYS A 419 -7.33 -15.03 -4.53
N GLU A 420 -7.78 -16.29 -4.63
CA GLU A 420 -7.04 -17.48 -4.18
C GLU A 420 -5.83 -17.73 -5.10
N ASP A 421 -6.02 -17.71 -6.43
CA ASP A 421 -4.93 -17.78 -7.40
C ASP A 421 -3.92 -16.63 -7.22
N VAL A 422 -4.39 -15.39 -7.01
CA VAL A 422 -3.51 -14.23 -6.79
C VAL A 422 -2.71 -14.38 -5.50
N ALA A 423 -3.31 -14.91 -4.43
CA ALA A 423 -2.60 -15.21 -3.18
C ALA A 423 -1.59 -16.36 -3.36
N THR A 424 -1.93 -17.39 -4.14
CA THR A 424 -0.99 -18.47 -4.51
C THR A 424 0.19 -17.93 -5.30
N VAL A 425 -0.04 -17.12 -6.34
CA VAL A 425 1.02 -16.53 -7.17
C VAL A 425 1.91 -15.57 -6.38
N ALA A 426 1.36 -14.80 -5.44
CA ALA A 426 2.15 -13.99 -4.51
C ALA A 426 3.04 -14.85 -3.58
N GLY A 427 2.76 -16.15 -3.40
CA GLY A 427 3.63 -17.07 -2.69
C GLY A 427 4.81 -17.62 -3.50
N LEU A 428 4.88 -17.35 -4.82
CA LEU A 428 5.86 -17.98 -5.72
C LEU A 428 7.08 -17.08 -6.01
N SER A 429 8.27 -17.67 -5.92
CA SER A 429 9.48 -17.06 -6.49
C SER A 429 9.55 -17.35 -7.99
N THR A 430 9.24 -16.36 -8.82
CA THR A 430 9.28 -16.46 -10.29
C THR A 430 9.99 -15.25 -10.91
N PRO A 431 10.81 -15.42 -11.97
CA PRO A 431 11.48 -14.30 -12.66
C PRO A 431 10.54 -13.51 -13.57
N LEU A 432 9.28 -13.93 -13.73
CA LEU A 432 8.28 -13.26 -14.56
C LEU A 432 7.72 -12.00 -13.89
N ASN A 433 7.40 -11.00 -14.70
CA ASN A 433 6.58 -9.87 -14.27
C ASN A 433 5.12 -10.30 -14.23
N ILE A 434 4.34 -9.82 -13.26
CA ILE A 434 2.94 -10.22 -13.05
C ILE A 434 2.06 -8.98 -12.80
N LEU A 435 1.08 -8.78 -13.66
CA LEU A 435 -0.04 -7.87 -13.46
C LEU A 435 -1.27 -8.69 -13.03
N ALA A 436 -1.41 -8.93 -11.73
CA ALA A 436 -2.55 -9.65 -11.17
C ALA A 436 -3.83 -8.84 -11.32
N LEU A 437 -4.93 -9.49 -11.72
CA LEU A 437 -6.23 -8.85 -11.98
C LEU A 437 -7.14 -8.85 -10.73
N ASN A 438 -6.55 -8.95 -9.54
CA ASN A 438 -7.24 -8.82 -8.26
C ASN A 438 -6.28 -8.43 -7.15
N GLU A 439 -6.82 -8.06 -5.99
CA GLU A 439 -6.07 -7.85 -4.75
C GLU A 439 -6.24 -9.09 -3.83
N PRO A 440 -5.15 -9.71 -3.33
CA PRO A 440 -5.22 -10.80 -2.36
C PRO A 440 -5.72 -10.31 -0.99
N GLY A 441 -6.13 -11.23 -0.11
CA GLY A 441 -6.58 -10.88 1.25
C GLY A 441 -5.50 -10.28 2.17
N SER A 442 -4.23 -10.46 1.82
CA SER A 442 -3.08 -9.82 2.48
C SER A 442 -2.08 -9.38 1.40
N LEU A 443 -1.72 -8.11 1.40
CA LEU A 443 -0.85 -7.51 0.38
C LEU A 443 0.62 -7.76 0.69
N GLN A 444 1.37 -8.22 -0.32
CA GLN A 444 2.82 -8.45 -0.25
C GLN A 444 3.54 -7.60 -1.31
N ASN A 445 4.66 -6.98 -0.98
CA ASN A 445 5.42 -6.13 -1.91
C ASN A 445 6.52 -6.95 -2.61
N HIS A 446 6.15 -7.59 -3.73
CA HIS A 446 7.08 -8.34 -4.56
C HIS A 446 7.68 -7.46 -5.66
N PRO A 447 8.99 -7.56 -5.96
CA PRO A 447 9.69 -6.67 -6.89
C PRO A 447 9.24 -6.81 -8.36
N ASN A 448 8.42 -7.82 -8.67
CA ASN A 448 7.93 -8.19 -10.00
C ASN A 448 6.40 -8.29 -10.10
N MET A 449 5.62 -7.95 -9.05
CA MET A 449 4.16 -8.11 -9.04
C MET A 449 3.40 -6.80 -8.78
N CYS A 450 2.38 -6.51 -9.59
CA CYS A 450 1.43 -5.41 -9.42
C CYS A 450 -0.01 -5.96 -9.35
N TYR A 451 -0.89 -5.25 -8.65
CA TYR A 451 -2.27 -5.66 -8.40
C TYR A 451 -3.24 -4.63 -8.97
N PHE A 452 -4.00 -5.00 -10.00
CA PHE A 452 -5.01 -4.15 -10.64
C PHE A 452 -6.39 -4.75 -10.39
N ALA A 453 -7.30 -3.99 -9.77
CA ALA A 453 -8.62 -4.47 -9.41
C ALA A 453 -9.69 -3.38 -9.54
N LEU A 454 -10.90 -3.79 -9.96
CA LEU A 454 -12.11 -2.98 -9.82
C LEU A 454 -12.65 -3.07 -8.38
N SER A 455 -11.78 -2.96 -7.38
CA SER A 455 -12.15 -3.14 -5.98
C SER A 455 -12.99 -1.96 -5.46
N PRO A 456 -14.11 -2.22 -4.75
CA PRO A 456 -14.94 -1.16 -4.16
C PRO A 456 -14.18 -0.40 -3.05
N GLU A 457 -13.14 -0.99 -2.47
CA GLU A 457 -12.24 -0.34 -1.53
C GLU A 457 -11.39 0.76 -2.19
N ASN A 458 -11.04 0.65 -3.48
CA ASN A 458 -10.39 1.74 -4.22
C ASN A 458 -11.38 2.88 -4.56
N GLU A 459 -12.61 2.54 -4.96
CA GLU A 459 -13.68 3.51 -5.19
C GLU A 459 -14.05 4.28 -3.91
N ALA A 460 -14.06 3.61 -2.76
CA ALA A 460 -14.27 4.25 -1.45
C ALA A 460 -13.17 5.26 -1.08
N ARG A 461 -11.90 4.97 -1.41
CA ARG A 461 -10.79 5.92 -1.26
C ARG A 461 -10.96 7.12 -2.18
N ASP A 462 -11.47 6.92 -3.40
CA ASP A 462 -11.70 8.02 -4.34
C ASP A 462 -12.86 8.93 -3.90
N ALA A 463 -13.96 8.33 -3.42
CA ALA A 463 -15.07 9.06 -2.82
C ALA A 463 -14.63 9.93 -1.63
N ALA A 464 -13.76 9.42 -0.76
CA ALA A 464 -13.21 10.22 0.34
C ALA A 464 -12.43 11.46 -0.16
N ARG A 465 -11.63 11.32 -1.24
CA ARG A 465 -10.91 12.45 -1.85
C ARG A 465 -11.85 13.46 -2.52
N HIS A 466 -12.82 12.99 -3.31
CA HIS A 466 -13.80 13.84 -4.01
C HIS A 466 -14.67 14.65 -3.04
N ILE A 467 -15.21 13.99 -2.01
CA ILE A 467 -16.04 14.62 -0.97
C ILE A 467 -15.21 15.65 -0.17
N TRP A 468 -13.93 15.36 0.11
CA TRP A 468 -13.03 16.30 0.77
C TRP A 468 -12.72 17.53 -0.09
N GLN A 469 -12.50 17.35 -1.40
CA GLN A 469 -12.28 18.43 -2.37
C GLN A 469 -13.50 19.35 -2.50
N GLN A 470 -14.73 18.80 -2.42
CA GLN A 470 -15.98 19.58 -2.34
C GLN A 470 -16.21 20.22 -0.95
N ASN A 471 -15.16 20.38 -0.14
CA ASN A 471 -15.14 21.05 1.16
C ASN A 471 -16.10 20.49 2.23
N LYS A 472 -16.53 19.23 2.06
CA LYS A 472 -17.27 18.48 3.08
C LYS A 472 -16.33 18.02 4.19
N ARG A 473 -16.81 18.01 5.43
CA ARG A 473 -16.02 17.68 6.64
C ARG A 473 -16.74 16.70 7.57
N MET A 474 -18.07 16.57 7.48
CA MET A 474 -18.88 15.64 8.28
C MET A 474 -19.68 14.65 7.42
N PRO A 475 -19.03 13.65 6.79
CA PRO A 475 -19.71 12.62 6.01
C PRO A 475 -20.32 11.53 6.90
N LEU A 476 -21.52 11.08 6.52
CA LEU A 476 -22.11 9.81 6.96
C LEU A 476 -21.91 8.75 5.88
N LEU A 477 -21.45 7.56 6.27
CA LEU A 477 -21.38 6.40 5.38
C LEU A 477 -22.66 5.58 5.49
N LEU A 478 -23.29 5.25 4.37
CA LEU A 478 -24.48 4.41 4.31
C LEU A 478 -24.17 3.14 3.50
N VAL A 479 -23.89 2.06 4.23
CA VAL A 479 -23.33 0.81 3.69
C VAL A 479 -24.21 -0.41 4.04
N PRO A 480 -24.20 -1.49 3.25
CA PRO A 480 -24.96 -2.69 3.57
C PRO A 480 -24.36 -3.39 4.79
N SER A 481 -25.20 -4.00 5.64
CA SER A 481 -24.82 -4.64 6.90
C SER A 481 -24.10 -5.99 6.71
N ASN A 482 -22.95 -5.99 6.02
CA ASN A 482 -22.16 -7.18 5.71
C ASN A 482 -20.66 -6.87 5.50
N ASN A 483 -19.85 -7.92 5.36
CA ASN A 483 -18.39 -7.84 5.20
C ASN A 483 -17.92 -7.01 3.98
N TYR A 484 -18.76 -6.77 2.97
CA TYR A 484 -18.44 -5.85 1.87
C TYR A 484 -18.62 -4.39 2.33
N GLY A 485 -19.72 -4.08 3.02
CA GLY A 485 -19.96 -2.75 3.60
C GLY A 485 -18.86 -2.33 4.57
N THR A 486 -18.49 -3.21 5.51
CA THR A 486 -17.43 -2.94 6.50
C THR A 486 -16.07 -2.65 5.86
N ARG A 487 -15.66 -3.40 4.82
CA ARG A 487 -14.38 -3.13 4.14
C ARG A 487 -14.40 -1.81 3.36
N VAL A 488 -15.55 -1.46 2.77
CA VAL A 488 -15.75 -0.19 2.07
C VAL A 488 -15.75 0.99 3.05
N ALA A 489 -16.44 0.87 4.18
CA ALA A 489 -16.43 1.89 5.24
C ALA A 489 -15.00 2.08 5.80
N ASN A 490 -14.30 0.99 6.10
CA ASN A 490 -12.91 1.05 6.51
C ASN A 490 -12.02 1.73 5.46
N ALA A 491 -12.15 1.36 4.18
CA ALA A 491 -11.35 1.95 3.12
C ALA A 491 -11.61 3.46 2.92
N PHE A 492 -12.84 3.92 3.11
CA PHE A 492 -13.19 5.35 3.12
C PHE A 492 -12.54 6.06 4.32
N THR A 493 -12.83 5.60 5.54
CA THR A 493 -12.40 6.29 6.78
C THR A 493 -10.88 6.35 6.89
N LEU A 494 -10.16 5.34 6.41
CA LEU A 494 -8.70 5.34 6.35
C LEU A 494 -8.13 6.39 5.38
N GLU A 495 -8.81 6.70 4.28
CA GLU A 495 -8.38 7.79 3.39
C GLU A 495 -8.79 9.15 3.97
N TRP A 496 -9.99 9.25 4.54
CA TRP A 496 -10.49 10.45 5.21
C TRP A 496 -9.55 10.93 6.33
N GLN A 497 -9.05 10.01 7.16
CA GLN A 497 -8.05 10.31 8.19
C GLN A 497 -6.71 10.80 7.61
N LYS A 498 -6.24 10.25 6.49
CA LYS A 498 -5.01 10.76 5.81
C LYS A 498 -5.17 12.18 5.28
N LEU A 499 -6.38 12.55 4.88
CA LEU A 499 -6.72 13.90 4.42
C LEU A 499 -6.82 14.91 5.57
N GLY A 500 -6.76 14.46 6.82
CA GLY A 500 -6.93 15.29 8.03
C GLY A 500 -8.36 15.37 8.53
N GLY A 501 -9.25 14.49 8.07
CA GLY A 501 -10.63 14.39 8.54
C GLY A 501 -10.76 13.74 9.92
N SER A 502 -11.81 14.11 10.64
CA SER A 502 -12.19 13.53 11.93
C SER A 502 -12.70 12.08 11.79
N VAL A 503 -13.07 11.46 12.93
CA VAL A 503 -13.79 10.19 12.92
C VAL A 503 -15.06 10.31 12.06
N VAL A 504 -15.31 9.30 11.22
CA VAL A 504 -16.45 9.19 10.31
C VAL A 504 -17.52 8.32 10.97
N GLU A 505 -18.80 8.62 10.77
CA GLU A 505 -19.90 7.77 11.21
C GLU A 505 -20.35 6.82 10.08
N GLU A 506 -20.66 5.56 10.41
CA GLU A 506 -21.39 4.65 9.52
C GLU A 506 -22.79 4.35 10.05
N GLN A 507 -23.75 4.32 9.15
CA GLN A 507 -25.07 3.74 9.37
C GLN A 507 -25.22 2.56 8.41
N THR A 508 -25.70 1.42 8.91
CA THR A 508 -25.89 0.23 8.09
C THR A 508 -27.34 0.05 7.63
N PHE A 509 -27.54 -0.56 6.46
CA PHE A 509 -28.85 -0.96 5.96
C PHE A 509 -28.90 -2.46 5.62
N GLY A 510 -30.09 -3.05 5.77
CA GLY A 510 -30.36 -4.46 5.48
C GLY A 510 -30.72 -4.71 4.03
N SER A 511 -31.67 -5.60 3.78
CA SER A 511 -32.20 -5.90 2.45
C SER A 511 -33.18 -4.82 1.94
N VAL A 512 -33.53 -4.93 0.64
CA VAL A 512 -34.63 -4.18 0.02
C VAL A 512 -35.97 -4.39 0.75
N ALA A 513 -36.19 -5.55 1.39
CA ALA A 513 -37.39 -5.78 2.20
C ALA A 513 -37.38 -4.97 3.50
N ASP A 514 -36.23 -4.91 4.18
CA ASP A 514 -36.05 -4.13 5.41
C ASP A 514 -36.18 -2.62 5.16
N LEU A 515 -35.66 -2.14 4.01
CA LEU A 515 -35.84 -0.76 3.56
C LEU A 515 -37.33 -0.43 3.34
N LYS A 516 -38.07 -1.30 2.63
CA LYS A 516 -39.53 -1.14 2.44
C LYS A 516 -40.29 -1.18 3.76
N GLN A 517 -39.93 -2.05 4.70
CA GLN A 517 -40.55 -2.10 6.02
C GLN A 517 -40.30 -0.82 6.83
N ARG A 518 -39.09 -0.23 6.75
CA ARG A 518 -38.76 1.05 7.41
C ARG A 518 -39.50 2.24 6.81
N ILE A 519 -39.75 2.24 5.50
CA ILE A 519 -40.62 3.23 4.82
C ILE A 519 -42.06 3.09 5.31
N ASN A 520 -42.62 1.88 5.27
CA ASN A 520 -43.99 1.60 5.70
C ASN A 520 -44.22 1.85 7.20
N GLY A 521 -43.18 1.74 8.02
CA GLY A 521 -43.18 2.10 9.44
C GLY A 521 -42.78 3.55 9.73
N ASN A 522 -42.74 4.43 8.72
CA ASN A 522 -42.39 5.86 8.82
C ASN A 522 -41.06 6.16 9.57
N SER A 523 -40.16 5.18 9.66
CA SER A 523 -38.98 5.22 10.54
C SER A 523 -37.73 5.77 9.85
N GLY A 524 -37.74 5.83 8.51
CA GLY A 524 -36.65 6.41 7.70
C GLY A 524 -35.29 5.72 7.89
N ILE A 525 -34.23 6.47 7.57
CA ILE A 525 -32.84 6.15 7.91
C ILE A 525 -32.36 7.25 8.87
N PRO A 526 -31.76 6.91 10.03
CA PRO A 526 -31.27 7.92 10.96
C PRO A 526 -30.09 8.66 10.34
N MET A 527 -30.08 9.98 10.50
CA MET A 527 -28.97 10.86 10.09
C MET A 527 -27.97 10.98 11.24
N SER A 528 -27.45 9.84 11.66
CA SER A 528 -26.45 9.63 12.71
C SER A 528 -26.03 8.17 12.66
N GLY A 529 -24.74 7.87 12.79
CA GLY A 529 -24.20 6.51 12.74
C GLY A 529 -23.40 6.11 13.98
N THR A 530 -22.84 4.90 13.93
CA THR A 530 -21.78 4.47 14.84
C THR A 530 -20.43 4.98 14.33
N PRO A 531 -19.55 5.54 15.19
CA PRO A 531 -18.20 5.91 14.80
C PRO A 531 -17.41 4.74 14.21
N VAL A 532 -16.88 4.89 12.99
CA VAL A 532 -16.06 3.88 12.32
C VAL A 532 -14.68 3.86 12.97
N VAL A 533 -14.53 3.02 14.00
CA VAL A 533 -13.23 2.75 14.65
C VAL A 533 -12.40 1.84 13.76
N VAL A 534 -11.91 2.38 12.64
CA VAL A 534 -10.75 1.82 11.96
C VAL A 534 -9.56 1.89 12.91
N GLN A 535 -9.06 0.72 13.29
CA GLN A 535 -7.65 0.59 13.59
C GLN A 535 -6.90 0.97 12.30
N ALA A 536 -6.33 2.18 12.27
CA ALA A 536 -5.46 2.65 11.19
C ALA A 536 -4.50 1.51 10.82
N PRO A 537 -4.47 1.05 9.54
CA PRO A 537 -4.24 -0.33 9.20
C PRO A 537 -2.96 -0.79 9.85
N ALA A 538 -3.12 -1.59 10.91
CA ALA A 538 -2.00 -2.02 11.71
C ALA A 538 -0.99 -2.68 10.76
N ALA A 539 0.31 -2.48 10.99
CA ALA A 539 1.39 -2.98 10.12
C ALA A 539 1.47 -4.51 10.19
N ALA A 540 0.48 -5.16 9.55
CA ALA A 540 -0.33 -6.23 10.15
C ALA A 540 -0.92 -5.87 11.54
N ALA A 541 -2.07 -6.46 11.91
CA ALA A 541 -2.40 -6.60 13.34
C ALA A 541 -1.21 -7.35 13.97
N PRO A 542 -0.44 -6.72 14.90
CA PRO A 542 1.02 -6.83 14.90
C PRO A 542 1.51 -8.26 14.76
N ALA A 543 1.98 -8.60 13.54
CA ALA A 543 2.12 -10.00 13.12
C ALA A 543 3.26 -10.69 13.86
N ALA A 544 2.92 -11.24 15.03
CA ALA A 544 3.69 -12.14 15.89
C ALA A 544 5.20 -11.98 15.66
N VAL A 545 5.74 -10.80 16.02
CA VAL A 545 7.01 -10.31 15.45
C VAL A 545 8.14 -11.23 15.92
N SER A 546 8.51 -12.18 15.06
CA SER A 546 9.38 -13.30 15.42
C SER A 546 10.80 -13.03 14.94
N VAL A 547 11.60 -12.44 15.82
CA VAL A 547 12.99 -12.03 15.52
C VAL A 547 13.93 -12.90 16.35
N ALA A 548 14.86 -13.58 15.70
CA ALA A 548 15.77 -14.55 16.34
C ALA A 548 15.05 -15.66 17.17
N GLY A 549 13.81 -16.01 16.81
CA GLY A 549 12.98 -16.99 17.54
C GLY A 549 12.22 -16.42 18.74
N LEU A 550 12.38 -15.13 19.05
CA LEU A 550 11.60 -14.41 20.05
C LEU A 550 10.35 -13.84 19.37
N THR A 551 9.19 -14.39 19.70
CA THR A 551 7.91 -13.99 19.10
C THR A 551 7.20 -12.98 20.01
N PHE A 552 7.19 -11.72 19.59
CA PHE A 552 6.40 -10.67 20.24
C PHE A 552 4.96 -10.72 19.70
N ASN A 553 4.10 -11.49 20.37
CA ASN A 553 2.65 -11.43 20.13
C ASN A 553 2.10 -10.15 20.77
N ALA A 554 1.18 -9.48 20.07
CA ALA A 554 0.30 -8.53 20.74
C ALA A 554 -0.60 -9.30 21.74
N PRO A 555 -0.94 -8.73 22.92
CA PRO A 555 -2.03 -9.25 23.73
C PRO A 555 -3.35 -9.14 22.96
N GLU A 556 -4.30 -10.03 23.26
CA GLU A 556 -5.70 -9.80 22.94
C GLU A 556 -6.14 -8.50 23.64
N GLN A 557 -6.24 -7.41 22.88
CA GLN A 557 -6.60 -6.12 23.46
C GLN A 557 -8.07 -6.13 23.90
N PRO A 558 -8.39 -5.69 25.15
CA PRO A 558 -9.69 -5.14 25.45
C PRO A 558 -10.03 -4.02 24.46
N ALA A 559 -11.33 -3.83 24.18
CA ALA A 559 -11.79 -2.90 23.14
C ALA A 559 -11.14 -1.50 23.25
N PRO A 560 -10.76 -0.88 22.11
CA PRO A 560 -10.04 0.38 22.11
C PRO A 560 -10.85 1.49 22.79
N VAL A 561 -10.15 2.34 23.55
CA VAL A 561 -10.74 3.56 24.12
C VAL A 561 -11.13 4.51 23.00
N THR A 562 -12.35 5.02 23.05
CA THR A 562 -12.88 5.96 22.05
C THR A 562 -12.39 7.37 22.32
N ASP A 563 -11.63 7.95 21.39
CA ASP A 563 -11.59 9.40 21.25
C ASP A 563 -13.03 9.91 20.99
N THR A 564 -13.42 10.98 21.66
CA THR A 564 -14.80 11.49 21.64
C THR A 564 -15.22 11.86 20.21
N PRO A 565 -16.37 11.35 19.71
CA PRO A 565 -16.88 11.73 18.38
C PRO A 565 -17.05 13.25 18.26
N ALA A 566 -16.61 13.80 17.12
CA ALA A 566 -16.83 15.20 16.80
C ALA A 566 -18.32 15.42 16.50
N SER A 567 -19.08 15.91 17.48
CA SER A 567 -20.54 16.08 17.41
C SER A 567 -20.96 17.26 16.51
N GLY A 568 -20.66 17.15 15.21
CA GLY A 568 -21.02 18.09 14.16
C GLY A 568 -22.24 17.62 13.36
N LYS A 569 -22.91 18.56 12.69
CA LYS A 569 -24.03 18.24 11.79
C LYS A 569 -23.49 17.66 10.47
N ILE A 570 -24.02 16.53 10.03
CA ILE A 570 -23.71 15.89 8.75
C ILE A 570 -23.94 16.86 7.58
N ASP A 571 -22.96 16.94 6.67
CA ASP A 571 -22.96 17.81 5.48
C ASP A 571 -22.99 17.02 4.14
N SER A 572 -22.80 15.71 4.23
CA SER A 572 -22.65 14.79 3.11
C SER A 572 -23.01 13.35 3.49
N VAL A 573 -23.51 12.55 2.53
CA VAL A 573 -23.72 11.10 2.70
C VAL A 573 -23.10 10.36 1.53
N TYR A 574 -22.28 9.34 1.79
CA TYR A 574 -21.78 8.42 0.76
C TYR A 574 -22.49 7.07 0.85
N ILE A 575 -23.16 6.68 -0.23
CA ILE A 575 -24.15 5.60 -0.28
C ILE A 575 -23.65 4.45 -1.17
N VAL A 576 -23.55 3.25 -0.61
CA VAL A 576 -22.96 2.08 -1.30
C VAL A 576 -24.04 1.03 -1.58
N ALA A 577 -24.93 1.39 -2.50
CA ALA A 577 -26.19 0.70 -2.79
C ALA A 577 -26.33 0.35 -4.28
N SER A 578 -27.14 -0.67 -4.60
CA SER A 578 -27.62 -0.92 -5.97
C SER A 578 -28.73 0.06 -6.34
N GLN A 579 -29.11 0.10 -7.62
CA GLN A 579 -30.15 1.01 -8.11
C GLN A 579 -31.50 0.82 -7.37
N ASN A 580 -31.87 -0.44 -7.08
CA ASN A 580 -33.10 -0.82 -6.37
C ASN A 580 -33.07 -0.56 -4.85
N GLU A 581 -31.87 -0.43 -4.27
CA GLU A 581 -31.70 -0.02 -2.88
C GLU A 581 -31.70 1.51 -2.79
N LEU A 582 -31.09 2.21 -3.77
CA LEU A 582 -30.96 3.67 -3.79
C LEU A 582 -32.29 4.40 -3.97
N SER A 583 -33.22 3.88 -4.79
CA SER A 583 -34.59 4.42 -4.92
C SER A 583 -35.43 4.34 -3.64
N LEU A 584 -35.05 3.49 -2.69
CA LEU A 584 -35.66 3.49 -1.35
C LEU A 584 -34.90 4.41 -0.40
N ILE A 585 -33.56 4.34 -0.43
CA ILE A 585 -32.67 5.11 0.45
C ILE A 585 -32.85 6.63 0.28
N LYS A 586 -32.87 7.16 -0.95
CA LYS A 586 -32.91 8.62 -1.15
C LYS A 586 -34.20 9.25 -0.60
N PRO A 587 -35.42 8.74 -0.89
CA PRO A 587 -36.64 9.24 -0.25
C PRO A 587 -36.60 9.15 1.29
N MET A 588 -36.01 8.09 1.87
CA MET A 588 -35.86 7.96 3.32
C MET A 588 -34.94 9.05 3.91
N ILE A 589 -33.84 9.39 3.23
CA ILE A 589 -32.97 10.51 3.63
C ILE A 589 -33.74 11.83 3.53
N THR A 590 -34.43 12.11 2.42
CA THR A 590 -35.23 13.34 2.25
C THR A 590 -36.35 13.46 3.29
N MET A 591 -36.94 12.35 3.73
CA MET A 591 -37.89 12.32 4.84
C MET A 591 -37.23 12.67 6.19
N SER A 592 -36.05 12.10 6.48
CA SER A 592 -35.30 12.39 7.72
C SER A 592 -34.72 13.81 7.78
N THR A 593 -34.34 14.40 6.65
CA THR A 593 -33.65 15.70 6.59
C THR A 593 -34.55 16.88 6.21
N GLY A 594 -35.71 16.60 5.60
CA GLY A 594 -36.58 17.56 4.96
C GLY A 594 -36.06 18.06 3.60
N SER A 595 -36.95 18.41 2.69
CA SER A 595 -36.68 18.81 1.29
C SER A 595 -35.88 20.12 1.11
N ARG A 596 -35.27 20.65 2.17
CA ARG A 596 -34.42 21.86 2.17
C ARG A 596 -33.06 21.63 2.86
N SER A 597 -32.62 20.37 2.98
CA SER A 597 -31.32 20.04 3.56
C SER A 597 -30.18 20.22 2.56
N ASN A 598 -29.17 21.03 2.89
CA ASN A 598 -27.96 21.23 2.07
C ASN A 598 -26.96 20.05 2.12
N ILE A 599 -27.46 18.83 2.34
CA ILE A 599 -26.67 17.61 2.48
C ILE A 599 -26.43 17.05 1.09
N ALA A 600 -25.16 16.96 0.68
CA ALA A 600 -24.80 16.42 -0.63
C ALA A 600 -24.82 14.89 -0.58
N LEU A 601 -25.41 14.27 -1.60
CA LEU A 601 -25.52 12.81 -1.71
C LEU A 601 -24.56 12.31 -2.77
N TYR A 602 -23.74 11.34 -2.39
CA TYR A 602 -22.75 10.69 -3.24
C TYR A 602 -23.02 9.18 -3.26
N ALA A 603 -22.81 8.50 -4.39
CA ALA A 603 -22.96 7.05 -4.48
C ALA A 603 -21.82 6.38 -5.28
N SER A 604 -21.57 5.11 -5.00
CA SER A 604 -20.64 4.27 -5.77
C SER A 604 -21.23 3.79 -7.10
N SER A 605 -20.38 3.39 -8.04
CA SER A 605 -20.73 2.77 -9.33
C SER A 605 -21.74 1.60 -9.26
N ARG A 606 -21.88 0.95 -8.10
CA ARG A 606 -22.94 -0.04 -7.81
C ARG A 606 -24.36 0.50 -8.04
N SER A 607 -24.60 1.81 -7.87
CA SER A 607 -25.91 2.44 -8.14
C SER A 607 -26.16 2.69 -9.63
N SER A 608 -25.09 2.74 -10.43
CA SER A 608 -25.13 2.90 -11.89
C SER A 608 -25.31 1.52 -12.54
N GLN A 609 -26.54 1.25 -12.96
CA GLN A 609 -26.94 0.06 -13.72
C GLN A 609 -27.72 0.50 -14.97
N ALA A 610 -27.72 -0.32 -16.02
CA ALA A 610 -28.50 -0.03 -17.22
C ALA A 610 -30.01 -0.16 -16.98
N GLY A 611 -30.80 0.49 -17.84
CA GLY A 611 -32.26 0.55 -17.66
C GLY A 611 -32.72 1.64 -16.67
N ALA A 612 -31.80 2.42 -16.10
CA ALA A 612 -32.10 3.67 -15.40
C ALA A 612 -32.78 4.69 -16.33
N GLY A 613 -34.11 4.63 -16.39
CA GLY A 613 -34.97 5.51 -17.19
C GLY A 613 -35.10 6.93 -16.62
N PRO A 614 -35.78 7.84 -17.35
CA PRO A 614 -35.92 9.25 -16.96
C PRO A 614 -36.48 9.45 -15.56
N ASP A 615 -37.49 8.66 -15.17
CA ASP A 615 -38.16 8.79 -13.86
C ASP A 615 -37.19 8.54 -12.70
N PHE A 616 -36.37 7.49 -12.79
CA PHE A 616 -35.33 7.22 -11.78
C PHE A 616 -34.26 8.31 -11.76
N ARG A 617 -33.87 8.85 -12.92
CA ARG A 617 -32.89 9.95 -12.99
C ARG A 617 -33.45 11.24 -12.37
N LEU A 618 -34.75 11.48 -12.51
CA LEU A 618 -35.45 12.61 -11.90
C LEU A 618 -35.63 12.40 -10.39
N GLU A 619 -35.96 11.20 -9.94
CA GLU A 619 -35.96 10.83 -8.51
C GLU A 619 -34.57 11.02 -7.89
N MET A 620 -33.51 10.69 -8.64
CA MET A 620 -32.12 10.85 -8.21
C MET A 620 -31.54 12.26 -8.35
N ASP A 621 -32.26 13.25 -8.89
CA ASP A 621 -31.81 14.64 -9.10
C ASP A 621 -30.99 15.24 -7.93
N GLY A 622 -29.81 15.80 -8.23
CA GLY A 622 -28.86 16.35 -7.26
C GLY A 622 -27.91 15.34 -6.60
N LEU A 623 -28.10 14.03 -6.81
CA LEU A 623 -27.16 13.00 -6.34
C LEU A 623 -25.98 12.87 -7.32
N GLN A 624 -24.76 12.85 -6.77
CA GLN A 624 -23.53 12.55 -7.51
C GLN A 624 -23.17 11.07 -7.39
N PHE A 625 -22.53 10.49 -8.41
CA PHE A 625 -22.02 9.12 -8.35
C PHE A 625 -20.73 8.95 -9.16
N SER A 626 -19.87 8.06 -8.70
CA SER A 626 -18.67 7.64 -9.43
C SER A 626 -18.98 6.52 -10.41
N ASP A 627 -18.35 6.55 -11.58
CA ASP A 627 -18.26 5.42 -12.50
C ASP A 627 -16.96 5.48 -13.31
N ILE A 628 -16.74 4.49 -14.16
CA ILE A 628 -15.58 4.50 -15.05
C ILE A 628 -15.76 5.53 -16.20
N PRO A 629 -14.66 6.12 -16.74
CA PRO A 629 -14.70 7.03 -17.88
C PRO A 629 -15.50 6.51 -19.08
N LEU A 630 -15.38 5.21 -19.42
CA LEU A 630 -16.13 4.60 -20.51
C LEU A 630 -17.66 4.72 -20.36
N LEU A 631 -18.18 4.51 -19.14
CA LEU A 631 -19.61 4.62 -18.84
C LEU A 631 -20.06 6.06 -18.52
N SER A 632 -19.10 6.94 -18.24
CA SER A 632 -19.30 8.38 -18.02
C SER A 632 -19.27 9.19 -19.34
N GLY A 633 -19.22 8.52 -20.49
CA GLY A 633 -19.29 9.15 -21.80
C GLY A 633 -17.96 9.71 -22.33
N ALA A 634 -16.80 9.34 -21.75
CA ALA A 634 -15.49 9.79 -22.24
C ALA A 634 -15.19 9.32 -23.68
N ASN A 635 -15.71 8.14 -24.07
CA ASN A 635 -15.68 7.64 -25.44
C ASN A 635 -17.08 7.12 -25.83
N PRO A 636 -17.99 7.98 -26.36
CA PRO A 636 -19.37 7.61 -26.63
C PRO A 636 -19.53 6.50 -27.68
N ALA A 637 -18.63 6.42 -28.66
CA ALA A 637 -18.66 5.39 -29.70
C ALA A 637 -18.30 4.01 -29.13
N LEU A 638 -17.23 3.93 -28.33
CA LEU A 638 -16.85 2.69 -27.63
C LEU A 638 -17.89 2.31 -26.58
N MET A 639 -18.48 3.26 -25.87
CA MET A 639 -19.58 3.03 -24.92
C MET A 639 -20.76 2.36 -25.61
N GLN A 640 -21.24 2.90 -26.74
CA GLN A 640 -22.36 2.32 -27.50
C GLN A 640 -22.05 0.90 -28.01
N GLN A 641 -20.84 0.67 -28.54
CA GLN A 641 -20.38 -0.64 -28.97
C GLN A 641 -20.34 -1.64 -27.80
N THR A 642 -19.76 -1.24 -26.66
CA THR A 642 -19.62 -2.07 -25.46
C THR A 642 -20.98 -2.43 -24.88
N VAL A 643 -21.84 -1.44 -24.64
CA VAL A 643 -23.19 -1.60 -24.09
C VAL A 643 -24.04 -2.52 -24.99
N LYS A 644 -23.93 -2.39 -26.32
CA LYS A 644 -24.59 -3.29 -27.27
C LYS A 644 -24.05 -4.73 -27.19
N ASN A 645 -22.73 -4.90 -27.13
CA ASN A 645 -22.09 -6.23 -27.13
C ASN A 645 -22.38 -7.03 -25.85
N PHE A 646 -22.56 -6.36 -24.71
CA PHE A 646 -22.83 -6.99 -23.41
C PHE A 646 -24.30 -6.91 -22.97
N ASN A 647 -25.25 -6.76 -23.91
CA ASN A 647 -26.70 -6.69 -23.64
C ASN A 647 -27.11 -5.65 -22.58
N ASN A 648 -26.36 -4.55 -22.50
CA ASN A 648 -26.42 -3.49 -21.49
C ASN A 648 -25.94 -3.86 -20.07
N ASP A 649 -25.28 -4.99 -19.83
CA ASP A 649 -24.70 -5.25 -18.51
C ASP A 649 -23.46 -4.36 -18.25
N TYR A 650 -23.65 -3.31 -17.44
CA TYR A 650 -22.60 -2.39 -17.03
C TYR A 650 -21.50 -3.09 -16.20
N SER A 651 -21.79 -4.23 -15.57
CA SER A 651 -20.80 -5.04 -14.85
C SER A 651 -19.80 -5.65 -15.83
N LEU A 652 -20.29 -6.22 -16.93
CA LEU A 652 -19.46 -6.75 -18.01
C LEU A 652 -18.76 -5.62 -18.78
N ALA A 653 -19.42 -4.48 -19.00
CA ALA A 653 -18.79 -3.30 -19.62
C ALA A 653 -17.60 -2.77 -18.80
N ARG A 654 -17.69 -2.78 -17.45
CA ARG A 654 -16.58 -2.42 -16.57
C ARG A 654 -15.43 -3.43 -16.63
N LEU A 655 -15.73 -4.72 -16.73
CA LEU A 655 -14.73 -5.77 -16.90
C LEU A 655 -14.06 -5.75 -18.30
N TYR A 656 -14.79 -5.33 -19.33
CA TYR A 656 -14.24 -5.06 -20.66
C TYR A 656 -13.25 -3.88 -20.64
N ALA A 657 -13.61 -2.76 -19.98
CA ALA A 657 -12.68 -1.66 -19.72
C ALA A 657 -11.45 -2.11 -18.91
N MET A 658 -11.62 -3.02 -17.94
CA MET A 658 -10.50 -3.63 -17.21
C MET A 658 -9.58 -4.44 -18.12
N GLY A 659 -10.11 -5.10 -19.16
CA GLY A 659 -9.31 -5.73 -20.21
C GLY A 659 -8.44 -4.74 -20.97
N ILE A 660 -9.03 -3.63 -21.42
CA ILE A 660 -8.33 -2.55 -22.15
C ILE A 660 -7.21 -1.95 -21.28
N ASP A 661 -7.52 -1.63 -20.03
CA ASP A 661 -6.56 -1.06 -19.09
C ASP A 661 -5.48 -2.06 -18.68
N ALA A 662 -5.78 -3.35 -18.58
CA ALA A 662 -4.78 -4.39 -18.33
C ALA A 662 -3.78 -4.50 -19.50
N TRP A 663 -4.21 -4.30 -20.75
CA TRP A 663 -3.29 -4.21 -21.90
C TRP A 663 -2.43 -2.93 -21.83
N THR A 664 -3.01 -1.79 -21.46
CA THR A 664 -2.28 -0.53 -21.34
C THR A 664 -1.26 -0.60 -20.19
N LEU A 665 -1.66 -1.12 -19.02
CA LEU A 665 -0.79 -1.39 -17.87
C LEU A 665 0.32 -2.39 -18.20
N ALA A 666 0.06 -3.40 -19.02
CA ALA A 666 1.06 -4.38 -19.45
C ALA A 666 2.19 -3.75 -20.26
N ASN A 667 1.88 -2.81 -21.15
CA ASN A 667 2.89 -2.10 -21.96
C ASN A 667 3.69 -1.06 -21.15
N HIS A 668 3.14 -0.57 -20.04
CA HIS A 668 3.77 0.44 -19.18
C HIS A 668 4.18 -0.11 -17.80
N PHE A 669 4.29 -1.44 -17.68
CA PHE A 669 4.49 -2.14 -16.40
C PHE A 669 5.77 -1.70 -15.67
N SER A 670 6.86 -1.45 -16.41
CA SER A 670 8.12 -0.95 -15.84
C SER A 670 7.97 0.48 -15.33
N GLN A 671 7.33 1.35 -16.10
CA GLN A 671 7.15 2.78 -15.82
C GLN A 671 6.29 2.98 -14.56
N ILE A 672 5.06 2.45 -14.56
CA ILE A 672 4.13 2.60 -13.43
C ILE A 672 4.66 2.01 -12.12
N ARG A 673 5.59 1.07 -12.22
CA ARG A 673 6.23 0.40 -11.09
C ARG A 673 7.46 1.12 -10.56
N GLN A 674 8.29 1.68 -11.44
CA GLN A 674 9.60 2.26 -11.08
C GLN A 674 9.56 3.77 -10.89
N GLN A 675 8.61 4.48 -11.53
CA GLN A 675 8.49 5.93 -11.48
C GLN A 675 7.35 6.37 -10.53
N PRO A 676 7.67 6.92 -9.33
CA PRO A 676 6.64 7.39 -8.42
C PRO A 676 5.79 8.50 -9.04
N GLY A 677 4.46 8.39 -8.91
CA GLY A 677 3.52 9.38 -9.43
C GLY A 677 3.29 9.34 -10.94
N TYR A 678 3.81 8.34 -11.66
CA TYR A 678 3.45 8.08 -13.06
C TYR A 678 1.96 7.73 -13.18
N GLN A 679 1.31 8.23 -14.24
CA GLN A 679 -0.14 8.13 -14.45
C GLN A 679 -0.48 7.71 -15.88
N ILE A 680 -1.53 6.88 -16.00
CA ILE A 680 -2.11 6.44 -17.27
C ILE A 680 -3.58 6.89 -17.32
N ASN A 681 -4.03 7.42 -18.45
CA ASN A 681 -5.45 7.66 -18.71
C ASN A 681 -6.08 6.36 -19.23
N GLY A 682 -6.75 5.61 -18.35
CA GLY A 682 -7.44 4.36 -18.67
C GLY A 682 -8.96 4.50 -18.80
N ASP A 683 -9.58 3.55 -19.49
CA ASP A 683 -11.04 3.44 -19.61
C ASP A 683 -11.74 3.12 -18.27
N THR A 684 -11.00 2.63 -17.26
CA THR A 684 -11.47 2.39 -15.88
C THR A 684 -11.13 3.52 -14.89
N GLY A 685 -10.43 4.58 -15.32
CA GLY A 685 -10.06 5.74 -14.50
C GLY A 685 -8.62 6.22 -14.77
N ILE A 686 -8.20 7.28 -14.09
CA ILE A 686 -6.76 7.66 -14.07
C ILE A 686 -6.03 6.66 -13.16
N LEU A 687 -5.11 5.90 -13.73
CA LEU A 687 -4.42 4.79 -13.05
C LEU A 687 -3.09 5.28 -12.46
N ASN A 688 -2.79 4.91 -11.21
CA ASN A 688 -1.50 5.14 -10.58
C ASN A 688 -1.13 4.01 -9.61
N ALA A 689 0.17 3.77 -9.37
CA ALA A 689 0.62 2.77 -8.40
C ALA A 689 0.89 3.35 -7.00
N SER A 690 0.49 2.59 -5.98
CA SER A 690 0.99 2.70 -4.62
C SER A 690 2.39 2.08 -4.47
N GLN A 691 3.06 2.30 -3.32
CA GLN A 691 4.38 1.73 -3.01
C GLN A 691 4.46 0.19 -3.08
N ASN A 692 3.32 -0.51 -2.97
CA ASN A 692 3.21 -1.97 -3.09
C ASN A 692 2.74 -2.42 -4.49
N CYS A 693 2.78 -1.52 -5.48
CA CYS A 693 2.22 -1.66 -6.82
C CYS A 693 0.75 -2.15 -6.88
N VAL A 694 -0.06 -1.83 -5.86
CA VAL A 694 -1.53 -1.83 -6.01
C VAL A 694 -1.90 -0.60 -6.83
N ILE A 695 -2.62 -0.81 -7.93
CA ILE A 695 -3.08 0.23 -8.83
C ILE A 695 -4.35 0.88 -8.26
N ASN A 696 -4.24 2.14 -7.87
CA ASN A 696 -5.40 2.97 -7.52
C ASN A 696 -6.00 3.54 -8.82
N ARG A 697 -7.29 3.87 -8.76
CA ARG A 697 -8.04 4.51 -9.85
C ARG A 697 -8.70 5.78 -9.33
N THR A 698 -8.55 6.89 -10.05
CA THR A 698 -9.40 8.07 -9.90
C THR A 698 -10.56 7.95 -10.88
N LEU A 699 -11.80 8.06 -10.41
CA LEU A 699 -13.00 7.78 -11.20
C LEU A 699 -13.59 9.06 -11.82
N SER A 700 -14.45 8.87 -12.81
CA SER A 700 -15.27 9.96 -13.35
C SER A 700 -16.50 10.14 -12.46
N TRP A 701 -16.70 11.37 -12.00
CA TRP A 701 -17.88 11.72 -11.20
C TRP A 701 -18.96 12.34 -12.08
N ASN A 702 -20.18 11.86 -11.90
CA ASN A 702 -21.37 12.28 -12.63
C ASN A 702 -22.43 12.75 -11.64
N GLN A 703 -23.40 13.53 -12.09
CA GLN A 703 -24.54 13.99 -11.31
C GLN A 703 -25.85 13.76 -12.07
N TYR A 704 -26.88 13.30 -11.37
CA TYR A 704 -28.24 13.33 -11.90
C TYR A 704 -28.77 14.77 -11.87
N SER A 705 -29.20 15.29 -13.01
CA SER A 705 -29.69 16.67 -13.15
C SER A 705 -30.81 16.74 -14.18
N GLN A 706 -32.00 17.15 -13.78
CA GLN A 706 -33.21 17.32 -14.60
C GLN A 706 -33.56 16.06 -15.43
N GLY A 707 -33.39 14.88 -14.85
CA GLY A 707 -33.62 13.59 -15.53
C GLY A 707 -32.50 13.16 -16.49
N GLN A 708 -31.41 13.93 -16.58
CA GLN A 708 -30.19 13.60 -17.33
C GLN A 708 -29.05 13.22 -16.39
N ILE A 709 -27.94 12.76 -16.98
CA ILE A 709 -26.67 12.52 -16.30
C ILE A 709 -25.67 13.51 -16.90
N VAL A 710 -24.99 14.29 -16.05
CA VAL A 710 -23.98 15.28 -16.46
C VAL A 710 -22.67 15.03 -15.72
N PRO A 711 -21.49 15.30 -16.31
CA PRO A 711 -20.22 15.20 -15.60
C PRO A 711 -20.12 16.25 -14.49
N VAL A 712 -19.38 15.92 -13.43
CA VAL A 712 -18.95 16.83 -12.37
C VAL A 712 -17.54 17.33 -12.71
N HIS A 713 -17.29 18.62 -12.49
CA HIS A 713 -16.03 19.30 -12.74
C HIS A 713 -15.53 20.01 -11.47
#